data_AF-A0A0J1F9M4-F1
#
_entry.id   AF-A0A0J1F9M4-F1
#
_cell.length_a   1.000
_cell.length_b   1.000
_cell.length_c   1.000
_cell.angle_alpha   90.00
_cell.angle_beta   90.00
_cell.angle_gamma   90.00
#
_symmetry.space_group_name_H-M   'P 1'
#
loop_
_entity.id
_entity.type
_entity.pdbx_description
1 polymer ?
#
loop_
_entity_poly.entity_id
_entity_poly.type
_entity_poly.pdbx_seq_one_letter_code
_entity_poly.pdbx_strand_id
1 'polypeptide(L)'
;MYSYIFDRKTHGYLLTTQTGKYVASEIRPVFAPELSLTGLGRYFEYNRHETRPLMWGMRNTYLIADVDEKGEPGGRKVAQLNNTQYGKPLNIQTFFDGKMKLEPVDVEAMVAANAPIMDIVVADAKRRTKELYDGSIKRCDTAYIAFSGGKDSVVLLDICHRVLPLSVPVVFSDTDMELPDTYKVVEEIKALYPEREFVTAKAETSALENWRIFAPPSRTIRWCCSVHKSTPALMFLKKKLRKSAIKVMAFVGVRGDESYNRSFYKDSSDGAKNASQLNRMPILDWGAHELWLYIFANDLIINCAYKKGLTRVGCLMCPESSVKHLWYVDKIYPQSVKPYSDIISSTSNKNFKNAAEKTDFVGSLGWQARRSGAVLKETLSLPREESNGLTTTFQSPHLQKELFYEWIKTIGTVVKERGGNGERLKLPKAIDEGIPFSYRAPYTGGGIATFNFRSVQEQADMLTFLRAFMRKVSGCIGCRTCEADCINGAISVRNGKLRIDNKKCNKCHKCYDVSVSNCWRYNSMRYEVNNNNSKIGFSTYFTFGLREGWISALVELGENFFPWHDTHPLGKKMIPSASAWFAQALLVEEKTHKLLSATKIFQKEGSLSNLGWELVWMALANNAKLVKWFVSEIDFDQPYTLDDIAERLLQSFPSLSKTSKEDGRDALRDMLSKSPLGGEGAVTLPVMKGRSVQSITRKAKDVHPLTILYGLYLIANLAKRESFTVRELLTADADSTFVSPLVAFGIAPDTFKKQCEGLRTRYPDYISTTFTHGNDGLEVYSQKHTLEDIINLALGE
;
A
#
# COMPACT_ATOMS: atom_id res chain seq x y z
N MET A 1 21.99 -5.27 11.42
CA MET A 1 21.61 -4.76 12.76
C MET A 1 22.16 -5.69 13.80
N TYR A 2 22.79 -5.13 14.83
CA TYR A 2 23.26 -5.89 15.97
C TYR A 2 22.08 -6.22 16.91
N SER A 3 22.28 -7.16 17.83
CA SER A 3 21.38 -7.38 18.96
C SER A 3 21.86 -6.56 20.15
N TYR A 4 21.05 -6.45 21.20
CA TYR A 4 21.44 -5.74 22.42
C TYR A 4 21.06 -6.53 23.69
N ILE A 5 21.79 -6.27 24.77
CA ILE A 5 21.47 -6.70 26.14
C ILE A 5 21.46 -5.48 27.05
N PHE A 6 20.63 -5.49 28.09
CA PHE A 6 20.65 -4.41 29.09
C PHE A 6 21.90 -4.49 29.93
N ASP A 7 22.41 -3.33 30.35
CA ASP A 7 23.57 -3.24 31.24
C ASP A 7 23.21 -2.48 32.52
N ARG A 8 23.37 -3.16 33.65
CA ARG A 8 23.05 -2.61 34.98
C ARG A 8 24.03 -1.53 35.40
N LYS A 9 25.27 -1.52 34.89
CA LYS A 9 26.27 -0.51 35.28
C LYS A 9 25.93 0.86 34.72
N THR A 10 25.54 0.91 33.45
CA THR A 10 25.17 2.15 32.76
C THR A 10 23.68 2.45 32.83
N HIS A 11 22.86 1.52 33.32
CA HIS A 11 21.40 1.48 33.18
C HIS A 11 20.89 1.49 31.73
N GLY A 12 21.80 1.27 30.78
CA GLY A 12 21.58 1.34 29.34
C GLY A 12 21.55 -0.04 28.69
N TYR A 13 22.08 -0.12 27.48
CA TYR A 13 22.26 -1.38 26.76
C TYR A 13 23.62 -1.45 26.06
N LEU A 14 24.07 -2.67 25.82
CA LEU A 14 25.28 -3.02 25.07
C LEU A 14 24.90 -3.79 23.82
N LEU A 15 25.50 -3.43 22.69
CA LEU A 15 25.41 -4.17 21.45
C LEU A 15 26.17 -5.49 21.60
N THR A 16 25.60 -6.57 21.06
CA THR A 16 26.26 -7.87 21.02
C THR A 16 26.65 -8.19 19.59
N THR A 17 27.58 -9.12 19.37
CA THR A 17 28.03 -9.54 18.03
C THR A 17 26.97 -10.33 17.24
N GLN A 18 25.87 -10.73 17.89
CA GLN A 18 24.75 -11.36 17.21
C GLN A 18 24.07 -10.33 16.31
N THR A 19 23.79 -10.71 15.05
CA THR A 19 23.16 -9.81 14.09
C THR A 19 21.84 -10.37 13.58
N GLY A 20 20.86 -9.49 13.37
CA GLY A 20 19.57 -9.81 12.78
C GLY A 20 19.21 -8.87 11.62
N LYS A 21 18.20 -9.27 10.83
CA LYS A 21 17.61 -8.46 9.75
C LYS A 21 16.38 -7.65 10.17
N TYR A 22 15.78 -7.94 11.32
CA TYR A 22 14.59 -7.26 11.81
C TYR A 22 14.43 -7.42 13.33
N VAL A 23 14.17 -6.32 14.05
CA VAL A 23 13.79 -6.34 15.46
C VAL A 23 12.31 -5.96 15.55
N ALA A 24 11.48 -6.89 16.02
CA ALA A 24 10.02 -6.73 16.00
C ALA A 24 9.48 -5.59 16.89
N SER A 25 10.32 -4.99 17.75
CA SER A 25 9.97 -3.85 18.60
C SER A 25 11.19 -2.95 18.84
N GLU A 26 11.11 -1.69 18.40
CA GLU A 26 12.11 -0.67 18.74
C GLU A 26 12.17 -0.45 20.26
N ILE A 27 13.38 -0.53 20.82
CA ILE A 27 13.71 0.00 22.14
C ILE A 27 14.10 1.47 22.01
N ARG A 28 13.55 2.33 22.88
CA ARG A 28 13.82 3.77 22.83
C ARG A 28 14.02 4.37 24.22
N PRO A 29 14.79 5.46 24.35
CA PRO A 29 14.88 6.18 25.60
C PRO A 29 13.52 6.79 26.00
N VAL A 30 13.27 6.83 27.30
CA VAL A 30 12.13 7.52 27.94
C VAL A 30 12.69 8.65 28.78
N PHE A 31 12.17 9.85 28.57
CA PHE A 31 12.63 11.07 29.22
C PHE A 31 11.60 11.59 30.23
N ALA A 32 12.02 12.47 31.14
CA ALA A 32 11.16 13.09 32.13
C ALA A 32 9.85 13.72 31.57
N PRO A 33 9.83 14.37 30.39
CA PRO A 33 8.60 14.92 29.83
C PRO A 33 7.53 13.85 29.52
N GLU A 34 7.93 12.66 29.07
CA GLU A 34 7.00 11.55 28.82
C GLU A 34 6.37 11.04 30.12
N LEU A 35 7.15 10.89 31.19
CA LEU A 35 6.64 10.49 32.51
C LEU A 35 5.62 11.50 33.05
N SER A 36 5.89 12.79 32.84
CA SER A 36 4.99 13.88 33.23
C SER A 36 3.71 13.88 32.39
N LEU A 37 3.83 13.76 31.06
CA LEU A 37 2.71 13.78 30.12
C LEU A 37 1.73 12.62 30.33
N THR A 38 2.27 11.42 30.57
CA THR A 38 1.48 10.20 30.72
C THR A 38 0.90 10.03 32.13
N GLY A 39 1.40 10.78 33.12
CA GLY A 39 1.05 10.59 34.52
C GLY A 39 1.81 9.46 35.22
N LEU A 40 2.68 8.73 34.50
CA LEU A 40 3.58 7.71 35.08
C LEU A 40 4.46 8.28 36.18
N GLY A 41 4.84 9.56 36.07
CA GLY A 41 5.69 10.23 37.04
C GLY A 41 5.14 10.29 38.47
N ARG A 42 3.89 9.89 38.73
CA ARG A 42 3.33 9.77 40.09
C ARG A 42 3.84 8.54 40.85
N TYR A 43 4.28 7.52 40.12
CA TYR A 43 4.73 6.23 40.65
C TYR A 43 6.25 6.13 40.80
N PHE A 44 6.98 7.15 40.36
CA PHE A 44 8.45 7.16 40.37
C PHE A 44 9.01 8.37 41.11
N GLU A 45 10.15 8.19 41.77
CA GLU A 45 10.99 9.26 42.30
C GLU A 45 12.11 9.57 41.30
N TYR A 46 12.09 10.75 40.71
CA TYR A 46 13.04 11.16 39.66
C TYR A 46 13.14 12.70 39.59
N ASN A 47 14.23 13.20 39.04
CA ASN A 47 14.38 14.62 38.73
C ASN A 47 13.56 14.99 37.48
N ARG A 48 12.57 15.87 37.62
CA ARG A 48 11.70 16.32 36.50
C ARG A 48 12.44 17.14 35.45
N HIS A 49 13.60 17.69 35.80
CA HIS A 49 14.46 18.46 34.91
C HIS A 49 15.60 17.61 34.30
N GLU A 50 15.65 16.31 34.60
CA GLU A 50 16.65 15.42 34.00
C GLU A 50 16.50 15.38 32.47
N THR A 51 17.63 15.55 31.79
CA THR A 51 17.71 15.57 30.32
C THR A 51 18.15 14.23 29.76
N ARG A 52 18.82 13.39 30.57
CA ARG A 52 19.21 12.03 30.22
C ARG A 52 17.99 11.09 30.23
N PRO A 53 18.05 9.96 29.51
CA PRO A 53 17.05 8.91 29.62
C PRO A 53 16.94 8.40 31.06
N LEU A 54 15.73 8.14 31.52
CA LEU A 54 15.46 7.59 32.87
C LEU A 54 15.10 6.10 32.85
N MET A 55 14.66 5.61 31.70
CA MET A 55 14.28 4.21 31.46
C MET A 55 14.11 3.98 29.96
N TRP A 56 13.65 2.79 29.59
CA TRP A 56 13.50 2.38 28.20
C TRP A 56 12.06 1.99 27.87
N GLY A 57 11.58 2.42 26.71
CA GLY A 57 10.24 2.15 26.21
C GLY A 57 10.28 1.10 25.10
N MET A 58 9.45 0.08 25.22
CA MET A 58 9.24 -0.93 24.18
C MET A 58 7.74 -1.18 24.01
N ARG A 59 7.20 -0.83 22.84
CA ARG A 59 5.73 -0.77 22.60
C ARG A 59 5.04 0.06 23.67
N ASN A 60 4.22 -0.56 24.53
CA ASN A 60 3.48 0.08 25.63
C ASN A 60 4.10 -0.17 27.00
N THR A 61 5.24 -0.82 27.03
CA THR A 61 5.91 -1.27 28.24
C THR A 61 7.13 -0.40 28.51
N TYR A 62 7.38 -0.18 29.79
CA TYR A 62 8.51 0.58 30.32
C TYR A 62 9.41 -0.38 31.08
N LEU A 63 10.69 -0.32 30.77
CA LEU A 63 11.73 -1.25 31.19
C LEU A 63 12.87 -0.49 31.87
N ILE A 64 13.44 -1.07 32.91
CA ILE A 64 14.73 -0.66 33.48
C ILE A 64 15.74 -1.79 33.27
N ALA A 65 17.03 -1.45 33.18
CA ALA A 65 18.08 -2.45 33.18
C ALA A 65 18.15 -3.14 34.55
N ASP A 66 18.02 -4.46 34.57
CA ASP A 66 18.04 -5.29 35.78
C ASP A 66 18.62 -6.68 35.42
N VAL A 67 18.49 -7.64 36.33
CA VAL A 67 18.78 -9.07 36.08
C VAL A 67 17.51 -9.91 36.14
N ASP A 68 17.47 -11.00 35.38
CA ASP A 68 16.39 -11.97 35.44
C ASP A 68 16.52 -12.92 36.66
N GLU A 69 15.59 -13.87 36.80
CA GLU A 69 15.59 -14.85 37.89
C GLU A 69 16.85 -15.74 37.94
N LYS A 70 17.60 -15.82 36.83
CA LYS A 70 18.85 -16.58 36.71
C LYS A 70 20.09 -15.71 36.91
N GLY A 71 19.91 -14.40 37.16
CA GLY A 71 20.99 -13.44 37.31
C GLY A 71 21.53 -12.89 35.98
N GLU A 72 20.89 -13.19 34.85
CA GLU A 72 21.32 -12.73 33.54
C GLU A 72 20.83 -11.30 33.28
N PRO A 73 21.65 -10.41 32.68
CA PRO A 73 21.24 -9.04 32.38
C PRO A 73 20.01 -8.97 31.47
N GLY A 74 19.00 -8.21 31.88
CA GLY A 74 17.71 -8.15 31.22
C GLY A 74 16.93 -6.86 31.47
N GLY A 75 15.88 -6.65 30.68
CA GLY A 75 14.99 -5.50 30.85
C GLY A 75 13.83 -5.85 31.79
N ARG A 76 13.86 -5.40 33.05
CA ARG A 76 12.74 -5.61 33.97
C ARG A 76 11.58 -4.69 33.61
N LYS A 77 10.42 -5.30 33.39
CA LYS A 77 9.15 -4.58 33.22
C LYS A 77 8.72 -3.90 34.52
N VAL A 78 8.57 -2.57 34.49
CA VAL A 78 8.16 -1.77 35.66
C VAL A 78 6.81 -1.10 35.50
N ALA A 79 6.43 -0.74 34.26
CA ALA A 79 5.12 -0.16 33.99
C ALA A 79 4.61 -0.50 32.58
N GLN A 80 3.30 -0.38 32.39
CA GLN A 80 2.62 -0.53 31.11
C GLN A 80 1.48 0.48 30.98
N LEU A 81 1.35 1.06 29.78
CA LEU A 81 0.23 1.91 29.41
C LEU A 81 -0.82 1.15 28.62
N ASN A 82 -2.05 1.15 29.13
CA ASN A 82 -3.22 0.56 28.52
C ASN A 82 -4.21 1.67 28.08
N ASN A 83 -5.11 1.36 27.15
CA ASN A 83 -6.10 2.30 26.61
C ASN A 83 -5.48 3.60 26.04
N THR A 84 -4.37 3.48 25.32
CA THR A 84 -3.71 4.61 24.60
C THR A 84 -4.48 4.98 23.34
N GLN A 85 -5.71 5.49 23.50
CA GLN A 85 -6.61 5.85 22.40
C GLN A 85 -7.16 7.26 22.60
N TYR A 86 -7.14 8.05 21.52
CA TYR A 86 -7.74 9.37 21.45
C TYR A 86 -9.16 9.42 22.03
N GLY A 87 -9.43 10.41 22.88
CA GLY A 87 -10.72 10.58 23.56
C GLY A 87 -10.98 9.63 24.73
N LYS A 88 -10.09 8.67 25.02
CA LYS A 88 -10.21 7.76 26.18
C LYS A 88 -9.20 8.10 27.29
N PRO A 89 -9.57 7.90 28.57
CA PRO A 89 -8.63 8.05 29.67
C PRO A 89 -7.57 6.95 29.62
N LEU A 90 -6.33 7.33 29.91
CA LEU A 90 -5.19 6.41 29.97
C LEU A 90 -5.32 5.51 31.21
N ASN A 91 -4.98 4.23 31.07
CA ASN A 91 -4.85 3.30 32.18
C ASN A 91 -3.37 2.97 32.40
N ILE A 92 -2.90 3.12 33.63
CA ILE A 92 -1.51 2.86 34.03
C ILE A 92 -1.49 1.61 34.89
N GLN A 93 -0.62 0.67 34.54
CA GLN A 93 -0.33 -0.52 35.34
C GLN A 93 1.14 -0.50 35.76
N THR A 94 1.41 -0.66 37.05
CA THR A 94 2.76 -0.81 37.62
C THR A 94 3.01 -2.27 38.01
N PHE A 95 4.28 -2.68 38.03
CA PHE A 95 4.73 -4.05 38.36
C PHE A 95 5.67 -4.03 39.59
N PHE A 96 5.39 -3.11 40.51
CA PHE A 96 6.08 -2.91 41.77
C PHE A 96 5.12 -2.22 42.76
N ASP A 97 5.42 -2.34 44.06
CA ASP A 97 4.65 -1.72 45.13
C ASP A 97 5.21 -0.34 45.51
N GLY A 98 4.31 0.59 45.86
CA GLY A 98 4.68 1.92 46.31
C GLY A 98 5.27 2.81 45.20
N LYS A 99 6.37 3.51 45.51
CA LYS A 99 7.12 4.35 44.57
C LYS A 99 8.50 3.76 44.31
N MET A 100 8.94 3.81 43.05
CA MET A 100 10.25 3.33 42.64
C MET A 100 11.17 4.52 42.31
N LYS A 101 12.39 4.53 42.86
CA LYS A 101 13.41 5.50 42.50
C LYS A 101 13.99 5.18 41.12
N LEU A 102 14.13 6.18 40.26
CA LEU A 102 14.77 6.06 38.95
C LEU A 102 16.14 6.74 38.96
N GLU A 103 17.12 6.02 38.46
CA GLU A 103 18.47 6.52 38.24
C GLU A 103 18.66 6.79 36.74
N PRO A 104 19.15 7.97 36.34
CA PRO A 104 19.37 8.28 34.94
C PRO A 104 20.38 7.34 34.30
N VAL A 105 20.20 7.05 33.02
CA VAL A 105 21.18 6.29 32.21
C VAL A 105 22.49 7.06 32.16
N ASP A 106 23.59 6.36 32.44
CA ASP A 106 24.94 6.86 32.20
C ASP A 106 25.23 6.77 30.70
N VAL A 107 24.78 7.80 29.97
CA VAL A 107 24.87 7.86 28.51
C VAL A 107 26.32 7.85 28.05
N GLU A 108 27.22 8.54 28.76
CA GLU A 108 28.64 8.61 28.40
C GLU A 108 29.30 7.24 28.52
N ALA A 109 29.12 6.56 29.65
CA ALA A 109 29.66 5.21 29.84
C ALA A 109 29.02 4.18 28.88
N MET A 110 27.71 4.28 28.62
CA MET A 110 27.02 3.43 27.65
C MET A 110 27.57 3.62 26.23
N VAL A 111 27.76 4.86 25.80
CA VAL A 111 28.35 5.16 24.48
C VAL A 111 29.78 4.64 24.39
N ALA A 112 30.60 4.90 25.41
CA ALA A 112 31.99 4.45 25.45
C ALA A 112 32.09 2.91 25.37
N ALA A 113 31.22 2.18 26.07
CA ALA A 113 31.19 0.72 26.05
C ALA A 113 30.77 0.14 24.68
N ASN A 114 30.01 0.89 23.89
CA ASN A 114 29.55 0.47 22.55
C ASN A 114 30.44 0.97 21.40
N ALA A 115 31.43 1.82 21.68
CA ALA A 115 32.28 2.45 20.67
C ALA A 115 32.94 1.46 19.70
N PRO A 116 33.51 0.32 20.13
CA PRO A 116 34.17 -0.61 19.22
C PRO A 116 33.27 -1.16 18.09
N ILE A 117 31.99 -1.43 18.40
CA ILE A 117 31.01 -1.88 17.40
C ILE A 117 30.51 -0.68 16.57
N MET A 118 30.19 0.44 17.24
CA MET A 118 29.66 1.62 16.57
C MET A 118 30.65 2.24 15.58
N ASP A 119 31.95 2.24 15.86
CA ASP A 119 32.96 2.76 14.94
C ASP A 119 32.94 2.04 13.59
N ILE A 120 32.75 0.71 13.61
CA ILE A 120 32.62 -0.13 12.40
C ILE A 120 31.34 0.23 11.65
N VAL A 121 30.21 0.31 12.37
CA VAL A 121 28.88 0.64 11.80
C VAL A 121 28.89 2.02 11.13
N VAL A 122 29.53 3.00 11.78
CA VAL A 122 29.63 4.38 11.27
C VAL A 122 30.58 4.46 10.08
N ALA A 123 31.72 3.78 10.12
CA ALA A 123 32.65 3.72 9.00
C ALA A 123 32.00 3.09 7.76
N ASP A 124 31.25 2.00 7.94
CA ASP A 124 30.47 1.37 6.88
C ASP A 124 29.43 2.32 6.28
N ALA A 125 28.61 2.98 7.11
CA ALA A 125 27.60 3.92 6.63
C ALA A 125 28.21 5.10 5.84
N LYS A 126 29.36 5.63 6.29
CA LYS A 126 30.09 6.69 5.57
C LYS A 126 30.64 6.19 4.23
N ARG A 127 31.30 5.02 4.21
CA ARG A 127 31.78 4.38 2.99
C ARG A 127 30.62 4.17 2.01
N ARG A 128 29.52 3.59 2.50
CA ARG A 128 28.35 3.28 1.68
C ARG A 128 27.67 4.51 1.12
N THR A 129 27.58 5.58 1.91
CA THR A 129 27.09 6.90 1.45
C THR A 129 27.89 7.39 0.24
N LYS A 130 29.22 7.29 0.30
CA LYS A 130 30.11 7.69 -0.80
C LYS A 130 29.91 6.82 -2.06
N GLU A 131 29.89 5.50 -1.90
CA GLU A 131 29.66 4.57 -3.01
C GLU A 131 28.33 4.82 -3.73
N LEU A 132 27.26 5.03 -2.96
CA LEU A 132 25.92 5.32 -3.48
C LEU A 132 25.87 6.64 -4.26
N TYR A 133 26.59 7.66 -3.79
CA TYR A 133 26.73 8.94 -4.47
C TYR A 133 27.51 8.79 -5.79
N ASP A 134 28.74 8.30 -5.72
CA ASP A 134 29.66 8.21 -6.85
C ASP A 134 29.10 7.31 -7.96
N GLY A 135 28.48 6.19 -7.59
CA GLY A 135 27.91 5.23 -8.54
C GLY A 135 26.67 5.73 -9.28
N SER A 136 26.01 6.80 -8.81
CA SER A 136 24.71 7.22 -9.36
C SER A 136 24.66 8.67 -9.83
N ILE A 137 25.53 9.56 -9.34
CA ILE A 137 25.40 11.01 -9.58
C ILE A 137 25.53 11.38 -11.06
N LYS A 138 26.35 10.65 -11.83
CA LYS A 138 26.52 10.86 -13.28
C LYS A 138 25.23 10.64 -14.10
N ARG A 139 24.25 9.93 -13.54
CA ARG A 139 22.94 9.64 -14.17
C ARG A 139 21.83 10.59 -13.68
N CYS A 140 22.18 11.59 -12.85
CA CYS A 140 21.24 12.51 -12.22
C CYS A 140 21.64 13.97 -12.52
N ASP A 141 20.66 14.86 -12.58
CA ASP A 141 20.89 16.29 -12.69
C ASP A 141 21.37 16.90 -11.37
N THR A 142 20.98 16.31 -10.23
CA THR A 142 21.39 16.73 -8.88
C THR A 142 21.15 15.61 -7.87
N ALA A 143 21.83 15.69 -6.73
CA ALA A 143 21.47 14.98 -5.51
C ALA A 143 20.86 15.93 -4.48
N TYR A 144 20.19 15.38 -3.46
CA TYR A 144 19.79 16.11 -2.25
C TYR A 144 19.66 15.16 -1.05
N ILE A 145 19.73 15.73 0.16
CA ILE A 145 19.49 15.02 1.42
C ILE A 145 18.05 15.30 1.86
N ALA A 146 17.21 14.28 1.90
CA ALA A 146 15.81 14.44 2.31
C ALA A 146 15.70 14.53 3.83
N PHE A 147 15.21 15.65 4.34
CA PHE A 147 15.10 15.91 5.77
C PHE A 147 13.64 15.94 6.23
N SER A 148 13.34 15.38 7.40
CA SER A 148 11.99 15.38 7.98
C SER A 148 11.92 15.83 9.44
N GLY A 149 13.05 16.20 10.05
CA GLY A 149 13.14 16.56 11.47
C GLY A 149 12.90 15.39 12.43
N GLY A 150 12.89 14.16 11.93
CA GLY A 150 12.86 12.94 12.73
C GLY A 150 14.27 12.41 13.00
N LYS A 151 14.40 11.53 14.00
CA LYS A 151 15.69 10.97 14.46
C LYS A 151 16.51 10.37 13.32
N ASP A 152 15.86 9.60 12.44
CA ASP A 152 16.51 8.92 11.31
C ASP A 152 17.06 9.94 10.28
N SER A 153 16.34 11.03 10.03
CA SER A 153 16.77 12.08 9.10
C SER A 153 17.86 12.99 9.66
N VAL A 154 17.93 13.15 10.99
CA VAL A 154 19.00 13.90 11.67
C VAL A 154 20.31 13.11 11.58
N VAL A 155 20.28 11.81 11.88
CA VAL A 155 21.46 10.94 11.73
C VAL A 155 21.91 10.88 10.27
N LEU A 156 20.98 10.69 9.34
CA LEU A 156 21.31 10.69 7.91
C LEU A 156 21.98 12.00 7.49
N LEU A 157 21.45 13.15 7.92
CA LEU A 157 22.02 14.44 7.59
C LEU A 157 23.45 14.56 8.08
N ASP A 158 23.74 14.19 9.34
CA ASP A 158 25.11 14.24 9.87
C ASP A 158 26.06 13.31 9.09
N ILE A 159 25.66 12.06 8.80
CA ILE A 159 26.46 11.12 7.99
C ILE A 159 26.72 11.68 6.59
N CYS A 160 25.67 12.16 5.91
CA CYS A 160 25.79 12.76 4.58
C CYS A 160 26.61 14.05 4.62
N HIS A 161 26.51 14.84 5.69
CA HIS A 161 27.24 16.09 5.82
C HIS A 161 28.75 15.85 5.81
N ARG A 162 29.21 14.82 6.53
CA ARG A 162 30.62 14.43 6.65
C ARG A 162 31.21 13.80 5.39
N VAL A 163 30.38 13.40 4.42
CA VAL A 163 30.81 12.60 3.25
C VAL A 163 30.52 13.29 1.92
N LEU A 164 29.34 13.89 1.76
CA LEU A 164 28.88 14.45 0.50
C LEU A 164 29.39 15.87 0.30
N PRO A 165 29.63 16.29 -0.96
CA PRO A 165 29.95 17.69 -1.27
C PRO A 165 28.93 18.67 -0.65
N LEU A 166 29.41 19.84 -0.22
CA LEU A 166 28.55 20.91 0.33
C LEU A 166 27.52 21.42 -0.69
N SER A 167 27.78 21.24 -1.98
CA SER A 167 26.84 21.55 -3.07
C SER A 167 25.59 20.66 -3.09
N VAL A 168 25.57 19.55 -2.34
CA VAL A 168 24.36 18.72 -2.16
C VAL A 168 23.47 19.38 -1.09
N PRO A 169 22.31 19.94 -1.48
CA PRO A 169 21.45 20.65 -0.54
C PRO A 169 20.68 19.69 0.36
N VAL A 170 20.22 20.19 1.50
CA VAL A 170 19.19 19.58 2.34
C VAL A 170 17.83 20.06 1.85
N VAL A 171 16.89 19.14 1.66
CA VAL A 171 15.51 19.48 1.27
C VAL A 171 14.55 18.97 2.33
N PHE A 172 13.89 19.92 3.00
CA PHE A 172 12.75 19.70 3.86
C PHE A 172 11.47 19.95 3.06
N SER A 173 10.70 18.90 2.81
CA SER A 173 9.36 19.04 2.24
C SER A 173 8.37 19.41 3.34
N ASP A 174 8.06 20.69 3.49
CA ASP A 174 7.03 21.16 4.39
C ASP A 174 5.66 20.71 3.88
N THR A 175 5.11 19.69 4.54
CA THR A 175 3.82 19.14 4.18
C THR A 175 2.66 19.99 4.65
N ASP A 176 2.91 21.05 5.42
CA ASP A 176 1.90 21.85 6.12
C ASP A 176 1.09 21.04 7.15
N MET A 177 1.61 19.86 7.54
CA MET A 177 1.00 18.92 8.49
C MET A 177 1.99 18.44 9.56
N GLU A 178 3.24 18.91 9.55
CA GLU A 178 4.28 18.44 10.48
C GLU A 178 3.96 18.81 11.94
N LEU A 179 4.51 18.04 12.90
CA LEU A 179 4.39 18.38 14.32
C LEU A 179 5.05 19.76 14.60
N PRO A 180 4.50 20.57 15.51
CA PRO A 180 5.11 21.86 15.89
C PRO A 180 6.59 21.78 16.29
N ASP A 181 7.00 20.73 17.02
CA ASP A 181 8.41 20.54 17.39
C ASP A 181 9.33 20.22 16.19
N THR A 182 8.80 19.72 15.06
CA THR A 182 9.56 19.51 13.82
C THR A 182 10.08 20.82 13.25
N TYR A 183 9.27 21.89 13.27
CA TYR A 183 9.70 23.19 12.74
C TYR A 183 10.84 23.80 13.57
N LYS A 184 10.85 23.57 14.89
CA LYS A 184 11.97 23.99 15.75
C LYS A 184 13.27 23.31 15.36
N VAL A 185 13.23 21.98 15.19
CA VAL A 185 14.38 21.19 14.73
C VAL A 185 14.86 21.67 13.36
N VAL A 186 13.97 22.03 12.44
CA VAL A 186 14.35 22.57 11.13
C VAL A 186 15.14 23.87 11.28
N GLU A 187 14.71 24.80 12.13
CA GLU A 187 15.45 26.06 12.36
C GLU A 187 16.79 25.83 13.06
N GLU A 188 16.85 24.95 14.05
CA GLU A 188 18.11 24.59 14.73
C GLU A 188 19.10 23.93 13.75
N ILE A 189 18.63 23.05 12.87
CA ILE A 189 19.47 22.39 11.86
C ILE A 189 20.01 23.39 10.84
N LYS A 190 19.23 24.39 10.43
CA LYS A 190 19.74 25.47 9.57
C LYS A 190 20.89 26.24 10.24
N ALA A 191 20.79 26.45 11.55
CA ALA A 191 21.84 27.14 12.32
C ALA A 191 23.08 26.25 12.53
N LEU A 192 22.93 24.93 12.68
CA LEU A 192 24.04 24.00 12.86
C LEU A 192 24.84 23.71 11.59
N TYR A 193 24.23 23.83 10.41
CA TYR A 193 24.89 23.54 9.12
C TYR A 193 24.81 24.75 8.17
N PRO A 194 25.32 25.94 8.53
CA PRO A 194 25.14 27.17 7.77
C PRO A 194 25.79 27.13 6.38
N GLU A 195 26.85 26.34 6.20
CA GLU A 195 27.58 26.15 4.94
C GLU A 195 26.83 25.25 3.94
N ARG A 196 25.78 24.56 4.38
CA ARG A 196 24.99 23.67 3.52
C ARG A 196 23.64 24.31 3.23
N GLU A 197 23.33 24.46 1.95
CA GLU A 197 22.05 25.04 1.54
C GLU A 197 20.88 24.19 2.07
N PHE A 198 20.00 24.82 2.84
CA PHE A 198 18.80 24.21 3.37
C PHE A 198 17.57 24.78 2.68
N VAL A 199 16.81 23.91 2.03
CA VAL A 199 15.64 24.26 1.23
C VAL A 199 14.38 23.79 1.92
N THR A 200 13.42 24.70 2.11
CA THR A 200 12.04 24.36 2.46
C THR A 200 11.17 24.37 1.21
N ALA A 201 10.63 23.21 0.82
CA ALA A 201 9.74 23.05 -0.33
C ALA A 201 8.31 22.79 0.14
N LYS A 202 7.34 23.61 -0.32
CA LYS A 202 5.94 23.56 0.11
C LYS A 202 4.98 23.51 -1.08
N ALA A 203 3.84 22.85 -0.91
CA ALA A 203 2.76 22.88 -1.90
C ALA A 203 2.10 24.26 -1.97
N GLU A 204 1.55 24.63 -3.14
CA GLU A 204 0.88 25.93 -3.34
C GLU A 204 -0.45 26.00 -2.57
N THR A 205 -1.19 24.89 -2.54
CA THR A 205 -2.42 24.75 -1.76
C THR A 205 -2.12 24.18 -0.38
N SER A 206 -2.70 24.78 0.67
CA SER A 206 -2.52 24.32 2.05
C SER A 206 -3.03 22.90 2.26
N ALA A 207 -2.51 22.22 3.29
CA ALA A 207 -2.94 20.86 3.59
C ALA A 207 -4.42 20.80 3.97
N LEU A 208 -4.90 21.72 4.81
CA LEU A 208 -6.31 21.74 5.20
C LEU A 208 -7.25 21.90 4.00
N GLU A 209 -6.87 22.72 3.02
CA GLU A 209 -7.67 22.90 1.83
C GLU A 209 -7.66 21.66 0.94
N ASN A 210 -6.49 21.05 0.71
CA ASN A 210 -6.44 19.78 0.00
C ASN A 210 -7.17 18.65 0.72
N TRP A 211 -7.20 18.64 2.06
CA TRP A 211 -8.02 17.69 2.83
C TRP A 211 -9.52 17.87 2.60
N ARG A 212 -9.99 19.08 2.27
CA ARG A 212 -11.39 19.29 1.84
C ARG A 212 -11.60 18.85 0.40
N ILE A 213 -10.69 19.23 -0.50
CA ILE A 213 -10.79 18.97 -1.95
C ILE A 213 -10.66 17.47 -2.30
N PHE A 214 -9.79 16.76 -1.58
CA PHE A 214 -9.50 15.34 -1.79
C PHE A 214 -10.18 14.44 -0.76
N ALA A 215 -10.80 14.99 0.29
CA ALA A 215 -11.12 14.28 1.52
C ALA A 215 -9.87 13.76 2.28
N PRO A 216 -10.01 13.39 3.57
CA PRO A 216 -8.88 12.89 4.37
C PRO A 216 -8.12 11.75 3.68
N PRO A 217 -6.78 11.74 3.64
CA PRO A 217 -6.01 10.64 3.06
C PRO A 217 -6.24 9.33 3.85
N SER A 218 -5.96 8.19 3.23
CA SER A 218 -6.14 6.86 3.84
C SER A 218 -4.90 5.99 3.61
N ARG A 219 -4.85 4.78 4.19
CA ARG A 219 -3.72 3.84 4.00
C ARG A 219 -3.57 3.43 2.53
N THR A 220 -4.68 3.32 1.82
CA THR A 220 -4.72 2.95 0.40
C THR A 220 -4.67 4.16 -0.53
N ILE A 221 -5.16 5.33 -0.09
CA ILE A 221 -5.19 6.57 -0.88
C ILE A 221 -4.29 7.62 -0.23
N ARG A 222 -2.99 7.53 -0.52
CA ARG A 222 -1.93 8.34 0.09
C ARG A 222 -1.58 9.59 -0.72
N TRP A 223 -2.60 10.27 -1.26
CA TRP A 223 -2.42 11.45 -2.10
C TRP A 223 -1.55 12.53 -1.41
N CYS A 224 -1.61 12.63 -0.09
CA CYS A 224 -0.87 13.63 0.69
C CYS A 224 0.66 13.51 0.54
N CYS A 225 1.20 12.29 0.44
CA CYS A 225 2.64 12.09 0.22
C CYS A 225 3.04 12.59 -1.17
N SER A 226 2.23 12.32 -2.19
CA SER A 226 2.51 12.75 -3.56
C SER A 226 2.40 14.27 -3.70
N VAL A 227 1.31 14.86 -3.19
CA VAL A 227 0.97 16.28 -3.37
C VAL A 227 1.78 17.20 -2.45
N HIS A 228 1.98 16.83 -1.18
CA HIS A 228 2.64 17.69 -0.19
C HIS A 228 4.10 17.33 0.10
N LYS A 229 4.60 16.15 -0.30
CA LYS A 229 5.97 15.73 -0.03
C LYS A 229 6.85 15.66 -1.28
N SER A 230 6.54 14.75 -2.21
CA SER A 230 7.37 14.52 -3.40
C SER A 230 7.25 15.65 -4.42
N THR A 231 6.02 16.09 -4.74
CA THR A 231 5.77 17.12 -5.76
C THR A 231 6.49 18.43 -5.44
N PRO A 232 6.39 19.00 -4.21
CA PRO A 232 7.06 20.28 -3.92
C PRO A 232 8.58 20.22 -4.05
N ALA A 233 9.21 19.14 -3.56
CA ALA A 233 10.66 18.96 -3.67
C ALA A 233 11.11 18.91 -5.14
N LEU A 234 10.45 18.10 -5.96
CA LEU A 234 10.77 18.01 -7.39
C LEU A 234 10.51 19.32 -8.11
N MET A 235 9.42 20.03 -7.78
CA MET A 235 9.11 21.32 -8.40
C MET A 235 10.13 22.40 -8.04
N PHE A 236 10.59 22.43 -6.79
CA PHE A 236 11.67 23.30 -6.37
C PHE A 236 12.94 23.02 -7.18
N LEU A 237 13.35 21.76 -7.27
CA LEU A 237 14.56 21.36 -8.00
C LEU A 237 14.46 21.68 -9.50
N LYS A 238 13.30 21.46 -10.13
CA LYS A 238 13.03 21.86 -11.53
C LYS A 238 13.20 23.36 -11.73
N LYS A 239 12.65 24.17 -10.81
CA LYS A 239 12.77 25.64 -10.85
C LYS A 239 14.23 26.07 -10.69
N LYS A 240 14.94 25.51 -9.70
CA LYS A 240 16.35 25.81 -9.41
C LYS A 240 17.27 25.48 -10.59
N LEU A 241 17.08 24.29 -11.18
CA LEU A 241 17.87 23.82 -12.33
C LEU A 241 17.39 24.41 -13.67
N ARG A 242 16.30 25.20 -13.68
CA ARG A 242 15.66 25.74 -14.90
C ARG A 242 15.32 24.67 -15.94
N LYS A 243 14.88 23.50 -15.48
CA LYS A 243 14.55 22.33 -16.31
C LYS A 243 13.09 21.92 -16.14
N SER A 244 12.41 21.59 -17.24
CA SER A 244 11.02 21.09 -17.19
C SER A 244 10.91 19.61 -16.79
N ALA A 245 12.00 18.86 -16.96
CA ALA A 245 12.14 17.48 -16.51
C ALA A 245 13.54 17.29 -15.91
N ILE A 246 13.62 16.50 -14.84
CA ILE A 246 14.86 16.22 -14.12
C ILE A 246 14.87 14.76 -13.67
N LYS A 247 16.07 14.25 -13.41
CA LYS A 247 16.34 13.00 -12.72
C LYS A 247 17.20 13.30 -11.49
N VAL A 248 16.73 12.90 -10.31
CA VAL A 248 17.32 13.31 -9.03
C VAL A 248 17.73 12.10 -8.21
N MET A 249 18.77 12.28 -7.39
CA MET A 249 19.15 11.34 -6.35
C MET A 249 18.74 11.89 -4.98
N ALA A 250 18.03 11.09 -4.19
CA ALA A 250 17.60 11.44 -2.86
C ALA A 250 18.24 10.51 -1.84
N PHE A 251 19.02 11.06 -0.91
CA PHE A 251 19.41 10.34 0.30
C PHE A 251 18.23 10.38 1.28
N VAL A 252 17.74 9.23 1.71
CA VAL A 252 16.55 9.10 2.58
C VAL A 252 16.84 8.24 3.81
N GLY A 253 16.36 8.67 4.97
CA GLY A 253 16.60 8.02 6.26
C GLY A 253 15.59 6.91 6.52
N VAL A 254 15.70 5.82 5.76
CA VAL A 254 14.86 4.62 5.89
C VAL A 254 15.72 3.50 6.47
N ARG A 255 15.16 2.73 7.40
CA ARG A 255 15.79 1.55 8.02
C ARG A 255 14.95 0.30 7.79
N GLY A 256 15.62 -0.83 7.60
CA GLY A 256 14.97 -2.14 7.46
C GLY A 256 14.19 -2.54 8.70
N ASP A 257 14.63 -2.09 9.88
CA ASP A 257 14.01 -2.32 11.18
C ASP A 257 12.63 -1.68 11.36
N GLU A 258 12.29 -0.67 10.55
CA GLU A 258 11.05 0.10 10.75
C GLU A 258 9.79 -0.74 10.51
N SER A 259 9.88 -1.78 9.67
CA SER A 259 8.82 -2.78 9.49
C SER A 259 9.34 -4.03 8.78
N TYR A 260 8.64 -5.14 8.97
CA TYR A 260 8.95 -6.40 8.27
C TYR A 260 9.09 -6.21 6.75
N ASN A 261 8.17 -5.47 6.11
CA ASN A 261 8.24 -5.20 4.67
C ASN A 261 9.49 -4.40 4.24
N ARG A 262 10.00 -3.51 5.11
CA ARG A 262 11.22 -2.73 4.83
C ARG A 262 12.49 -3.53 5.00
N SER A 263 12.46 -4.64 5.76
CA SER A 263 13.62 -5.54 5.89
C SER A 263 14.06 -6.18 4.57
N PHE A 264 13.19 -6.17 3.54
CA PHE A 264 13.49 -6.65 2.18
C PHE A 264 13.96 -5.54 1.23
N TYR A 265 14.08 -4.30 1.70
CA TYR A 265 14.52 -3.21 0.83
C TYR A 265 15.98 -3.41 0.44
N LYS A 266 16.31 -2.91 -0.76
CA LYS A 266 17.70 -2.66 -1.15
C LYS A 266 18.02 -1.21 -0.85
N ASP A 267 19.23 -0.94 -0.40
CA ASP A 267 19.73 0.39 -0.08
C ASP A 267 19.77 1.36 -1.28
N SER A 268 19.64 0.83 -2.49
CA SER A 268 19.51 1.55 -3.75
C SER A 268 18.23 1.13 -4.48
N SER A 269 17.39 2.11 -4.82
CA SER A 269 16.17 1.86 -5.58
C SER A 269 15.88 3.00 -6.56
N ASP A 270 15.69 2.65 -7.83
CA ASP A 270 15.41 3.59 -8.91
C ASP A 270 13.89 3.60 -9.19
N GLY A 271 13.26 4.78 -9.23
CA GLY A 271 11.86 4.93 -9.63
C GLY A 271 10.80 4.51 -8.60
N ALA A 272 11.17 4.13 -7.38
CA ALA A 272 10.25 3.52 -6.40
C ALA A 272 9.10 4.41 -5.91
N LYS A 273 9.25 5.74 -5.92
CA LYS A 273 8.18 6.69 -5.53
C LYS A 273 7.75 7.57 -6.69
N ASN A 274 8.72 8.00 -7.48
CA ASN A 274 8.55 8.84 -8.65
C ASN A 274 9.57 8.37 -9.69
N ALA A 275 9.18 8.25 -10.96
CA ALA A 275 10.05 7.75 -12.03
C ALA A 275 11.34 8.58 -12.23
N SER A 276 11.33 9.83 -11.75
CA SER A 276 12.45 10.76 -11.80
C SER A 276 13.42 10.65 -10.61
N GLN A 277 13.14 9.83 -9.59
CA GLN A 277 13.92 9.82 -8.34
C GLN A 277 14.60 8.48 -8.06
N LEU A 278 15.86 8.56 -7.65
CA LEU A 278 16.72 7.47 -7.22
C LEU A 278 16.89 7.60 -5.70
N ASN A 279 16.40 6.64 -4.93
CA ASN A 279 16.52 6.62 -3.47
C ASN A 279 17.80 5.92 -3.05
N ARG A 280 18.53 6.53 -2.11
CA ARG A 280 19.75 6.01 -1.50
C ARG A 280 19.58 5.98 0.02
N MET A 281 19.76 4.82 0.63
CA MET A 281 19.43 4.52 2.03
C MET A 281 20.67 3.98 2.76
N PRO A 282 21.68 4.82 3.05
CA PRO A 282 22.97 4.36 3.58
C PRO A 282 22.90 3.82 5.02
N ILE A 283 21.82 4.08 5.75
CA ILE A 283 21.58 3.58 7.11
C ILE A 283 20.53 2.46 7.13
N LEU A 284 20.26 1.82 5.99
CA LEU A 284 19.20 0.81 5.88
C LEU A 284 19.37 -0.32 6.89
N ASP A 285 20.61 -0.76 7.11
CA ASP A 285 20.93 -1.90 7.99
C ASP A 285 21.14 -1.53 9.46
N TRP A 286 20.77 -0.29 9.85
CA TRP A 286 20.80 0.18 11.23
C TRP A 286 19.49 -0.14 11.97
N GLY A 287 19.61 -0.65 13.19
CA GLY A 287 18.51 -0.79 14.13
C GLY A 287 18.28 0.50 14.92
N ALA A 288 17.24 0.50 15.74
CA ALA A 288 16.93 1.67 16.55
C ALA A 288 17.99 1.95 17.63
N HIS A 289 18.67 0.91 18.12
CA HIS A 289 19.70 1.03 19.15
C HIS A 289 21.00 1.63 18.60
N GLU A 290 21.46 1.24 17.41
CA GLU A 290 22.62 1.90 16.78
C GLU A 290 22.30 3.37 16.50
N LEU A 291 21.07 3.66 16.07
CA LEU A 291 20.62 5.03 15.81
C LEU A 291 20.67 5.90 17.07
N TRP A 292 20.14 5.43 18.21
CA TRP A 292 20.17 6.19 19.46
C TRP A 292 21.58 6.33 20.02
N LEU A 293 22.41 5.28 19.96
CA LEU A 293 23.82 5.36 20.33
C LEU A 293 24.55 6.41 19.51
N TYR A 294 24.32 6.47 18.19
CA TYR A 294 24.93 7.48 17.33
C TYR A 294 24.49 8.90 17.68
N ILE A 295 23.19 9.10 17.94
CA ILE A 295 22.63 10.39 18.37
C ILE A 295 23.33 10.88 19.65
N PHE A 296 23.47 10.01 20.65
CA PHE A 296 24.13 10.36 21.90
C PHE A 296 25.62 10.59 21.73
N ALA A 297 26.31 9.73 20.98
CA ALA A 297 27.75 9.84 20.76
C ALA A 297 28.18 11.12 20.02
N ASN A 298 27.28 11.71 19.23
CA ASN A 298 27.56 12.90 18.44
C ASN A 298 26.75 14.13 18.90
N ASP A 299 26.12 14.06 20.07
CA ASP A 299 25.27 15.13 20.63
C ASP A 299 24.27 15.72 19.61
N LEU A 300 23.61 14.84 18.84
CA LEU A 300 22.70 15.27 17.79
C LEU A 300 21.36 15.75 18.37
N ILE A 301 20.74 16.73 17.70
CA ILE A 301 19.43 17.26 18.08
C ILE A 301 18.39 16.14 18.17
N ILE A 302 17.75 16.04 19.33
CA ILE A 302 16.61 15.16 19.56
C ILE A 302 15.33 15.99 19.49
N ASN A 303 14.50 15.73 18.49
CA ASN A 303 13.18 16.35 18.40
C ASN A 303 12.38 16.11 19.70
N CYS A 304 11.91 17.19 20.32
CA CYS A 304 11.19 17.17 21.59
C CYS A 304 9.95 16.26 21.59
N ALA A 305 9.36 15.97 20.44
CA ALA A 305 8.31 14.97 20.29
C ALA A 305 8.72 13.58 20.79
N TYR A 306 9.96 13.14 20.55
CA TYR A 306 10.48 11.86 21.07
C TYR A 306 10.62 11.88 22.59
N LYS A 307 11.06 13.02 23.16
CA LYS A 307 11.16 13.21 24.62
C LYS A 307 9.79 13.15 25.32
N LYS A 308 8.70 13.36 24.57
CA LYS A 308 7.31 13.29 25.02
C LYS A 308 6.65 11.93 24.73
N GLY A 309 7.38 10.93 24.23
CA GLY A 309 6.92 9.54 24.08
C GLY A 309 6.51 9.10 22.68
N LEU A 310 6.60 9.99 21.67
CA LEU A 310 6.37 9.59 20.28
C LEU A 310 7.53 8.72 19.78
N THR A 311 7.23 7.59 19.15
CA THR A 311 8.25 6.68 18.57
C THR A 311 8.67 7.08 17.15
N ARG A 312 7.81 7.84 16.47
CA ARG A 312 8.04 8.39 15.13
C ARG A 312 7.50 9.82 15.07
N VAL A 313 8.24 10.68 14.38
CA VAL A 313 7.87 12.06 14.06
C VAL A 313 7.46 12.12 12.58
N GLY A 314 6.35 12.80 12.30
CA GLY A 314 5.80 13.00 10.97
C GLY A 314 4.59 13.91 11.02
N CYS A 315 3.60 13.68 10.16
CA CYS A 315 2.39 14.52 10.12
C CYS A 315 1.45 14.28 11.32
N LEU A 316 0.78 15.34 11.79
CA LEU A 316 -0.20 15.36 12.88
C LEU A 316 -1.25 14.24 12.80
N MET A 317 -1.83 14.03 11.61
CA MET A 317 -2.91 13.07 11.35
C MET A 317 -2.56 12.14 10.19
N CYS A 318 -1.39 11.50 10.24
CA CYS A 318 -0.97 10.58 9.18
C CYS A 318 -1.82 9.28 9.18
N PRO A 319 -2.34 8.81 8.03
CA PRO A 319 -3.16 7.60 7.96
C PRO A 319 -2.38 6.29 8.27
N GLU A 320 -1.04 6.36 8.30
CA GLU A 320 -0.15 5.26 8.69
C GLU A 320 0.19 5.25 10.19
N SER A 321 -0.49 6.09 10.97
CA SER A 321 -0.27 6.22 12.41
C SER A 321 -1.16 5.26 13.18
N SER A 322 -0.68 4.78 14.31
CA SER A 322 -1.47 3.96 15.23
C SER A 322 -2.37 4.81 16.12
N VAL A 323 -3.36 4.17 16.75
CA VAL A 323 -4.25 4.81 17.76
C VAL A 323 -3.45 5.48 18.88
N LYS A 324 -2.35 4.85 19.29
CA LYS A 324 -1.41 5.38 20.27
C LYS A 324 -0.75 6.67 19.82
N HIS A 325 -0.29 6.71 18.57
CA HIS A 325 0.34 7.92 18.04
C HIS A 325 -0.64 9.10 18.11
N LEU A 326 -1.89 8.89 17.67
CA LEU A 326 -2.91 9.94 17.75
C LEU A 326 -3.19 10.39 19.19
N TRP A 327 -3.21 9.47 20.15
CA TRP A 327 -3.34 9.83 21.57
C TRP A 327 -2.22 10.78 22.03
N TYR A 328 -0.96 10.46 21.71
CA TYR A 328 0.18 11.33 22.06
C TYR A 328 0.09 12.68 21.35
N VAL A 329 -0.17 12.69 20.03
CA VAL A 329 -0.25 13.94 19.27
C VAL A 329 -1.37 14.84 19.78
N ASP A 330 -2.54 14.29 20.12
CA ASP A 330 -3.64 15.06 20.71
C ASP A 330 -3.28 15.59 22.12
N LYS A 331 -2.63 14.78 22.95
CA LYS A 331 -2.19 15.23 24.28
C LYS A 331 -1.14 16.34 24.23
N ILE A 332 -0.27 16.32 23.22
CA ILE A 332 0.81 17.29 23.09
C ILE A 332 0.35 18.53 22.29
N TYR A 333 -0.46 18.35 21.26
CA TYR A 333 -0.82 19.37 20.27
C TYR A 333 -2.34 19.39 19.94
N PRO A 334 -3.23 19.52 20.93
CA PRO A 334 -4.67 19.36 20.72
C PRO A 334 -5.23 20.38 19.70
N GLN A 335 -4.73 21.62 19.75
CA GLN A 335 -5.16 22.68 18.84
C GLN A 335 -4.74 22.44 17.39
N SER A 336 -3.61 21.76 17.16
CA SER A 336 -3.14 21.40 15.82
C SER A 336 -3.89 20.21 15.23
N VAL A 337 -4.37 19.29 16.07
CA VAL A 337 -5.17 18.11 15.64
C VAL A 337 -6.59 18.51 15.25
N LYS A 338 -7.19 19.44 16.00
CA LYS A 338 -8.61 19.79 15.89
C LYS A 338 -9.10 20.07 14.47
N PRO A 339 -8.46 20.93 13.65
CA PRO A 339 -8.92 21.22 12.29
C PRO A 339 -9.04 19.98 11.39
N TYR A 340 -8.09 19.04 11.48
CA TYR A 340 -8.12 17.80 10.72
C TYR A 340 -9.20 16.84 11.23
N SER A 341 -9.37 16.74 12.55
CA SER A 341 -10.44 15.92 13.16
C SER A 341 -11.83 16.41 12.74
N ASP A 342 -12.00 17.73 12.60
CA ASP A 342 -13.23 18.35 12.17
C ASP A 342 -13.51 18.05 10.69
N ILE A 343 -12.50 18.11 9.81
CA ILE A 343 -12.62 17.73 8.39
C ILE A 343 -12.97 16.25 8.24
N ILE A 344 -12.33 15.34 9.00
CA ILE A 344 -12.63 13.89 8.97
C ILE A 344 -14.11 13.65 9.24
N SER A 345 -14.63 14.32 10.25
CA SER A 345 -16.02 14.15 10.64
C SER A 345 -16.99 14.85 9.69
N SER A 346 -16.64 16.04 9.18
CA SER A 346 -17.53 16.83 8.33
C SER A 346 -17.69 16.23 6.94
N THR A 347 -16.64 15.60 6.40
CA THR A 347 -16.61 14.97 5.08
C THR A 347 -17.22 13.56 5.07
N SER A 348 -17.26 12.88 6.21
CA SER A 348 -17.88 11.55 6.37
C SER A 348 -19.40 11.61 6.20
N ASN A 349 -20.01 10.63 5.50
CA ASN A 349 -21.46 10.47 5.39
C ASN A 349 -22.12 9.85 6.62
N LYS A 350 -21.34 9.45 7.64
CA LYS A 350 -21.85 8.93 8.91
C LYS A 350 -22.61 10.03 9.68
N ASN A 351 -23.82 9.71 10.12
CA ASN A 351 -24.61 10.57 11.02
C ASN A 351 -24.20 10.31 12.47
N PHE A 352 -23.56 11.30 13.11
CA PHE A 352 -23.15 11.22 14.51
C PHE A 352 -24.26 11.73 15.43
N LYS A 353 -24.65 10.95 16.44
CA LYS A 353 -25.71 11.33 17.38
C LYS A 353 -25.24 12.36 18.42
N ASN A 354 -23.96 12.32 18.78
CA ASN A 354 -23.38 13.18 19.80
C ASN A 354 -21.85 13.35 19.60
N ALA A 355 -21.25 14.24 20.39
CA ALA A 355 -19.81 14.54 20.32
C ALA A 355 -18.92 13.34 20.72
N ALA A 356 -19.40 12.45 21.60
CA ALA A 356 -18.65 11.27 22.01
C ALA A 356 -18.50 10.28 20.84
N GLU A 357 -19.57 10.05 20.07
CA GLU A 357 -19.51 9.20 18.87
C GLU A 357 -18.57 9.76 17.80
N LYS A 358 -18.56 11.09 17.61
CA LYS A 358 -17.62 11.77 16.71
C LYS A 358 -16.17 11.53 17.15
N THR A 359 -15.90 11.68 18.44
CA THR A 359 -14.59 11.48 19.04
C THR A 359 -14.13 10.02 18.90
N ASP A 360 -15.02 9.07 19.17
CA ASP A 360 -14.73 7.64 19.04
C ASP A 360 -14.46 7.23 17.58
N PHE A 361 -15.18 7.81 16.60
CA PHE A 361 -14.92 7.57 15.18
C PHE A 361 -13.55 8.07 14.72
N VAL A 362 -13.14 9.26 15.16
CA VAL A 362 -11.79 9.78 14.87
C VAL A 362 -10.74 8.92 15.59
N GLY A 363 -10.98 8.58 16.86
CA GLY A 363 -10.03 7.88 17.71
C GLY A 363 -9.85 6.39 17.40
N SER A 364 -10.85 5.72 16.82
CA SER A 364 -10.73 4.35 16.31
C SER A 364 -9.97 4.27 14.98
N LEU A 365 -9.69 5.42 14.37
CA LEU A 365 -9.00 5.54 13.07
C LEU A 365 -9.71 4.85 11.91
N GLY A 366 -11.03 4.56 12.01
CA GLY A 366 -11.79 3.89 10.94
C GLY A 366 -11.77 4.63 9.61
N TRP A 367 -11.64 5.95 9.64
CA TRP A 367 -11.48 6.80 8.46
C TRP A 367 -10.22 6.48 7.62
N GLN A 368 -9.18 5.88 8.22
CA GLN A 368 -7.94 5.51 7.54
C GLN A 368 -8.11 4.29 6.60
N ALA A 369 -9.21 3.55 6.73
CA ALA A 369 -9.49 2.35 5.93
C ALA A 369 -10.20 2.64 4.61
N ARG A 370 -10.69 3.87 4.38
CA ARG A 370 -11.44 4.18 3.16
C ARG A 370 -10.61 3.92 1.90
N ARG A 371 -11.26 3.39 0.86
CA ARG A 371 -10.65 3.10 -0.46
C ARG A 371 -11.22 3.92 -1.62
N SER A 372 -12.25 4.70 -1.34
CA SER A 372 -12.97 5.53 -2.32
C SER A 372 -13.75 6.64 -1.62
N GLY A 373 -14.65 7.31 -2.37
CA GLY A 373 -15.62 8.26 -1.85
C GLY A 373 -16.88 7.63 -1.25
N ALA A 374 -17.00 6.30 -1.17
CA ALA A 374 -18.20 5.60 -0.68
C ALA A 374 -18.70 6.06 0.71
N VAL A 375 -17.79 6.48 1.58
CA VAL A 375 -18.07 6.94 2.95
C VAL A 375 -18.09 8.46 3.07
N LEU A 376 -18.10 9.20 1.95
CA LEU A 376 -18.05 10.65 1.92
C LEU A 376 -19.43 11.26 1.59
N LYS A 377 -19.69 12.47 2.07
CA LYS A 377 -20.87 13.25 1.70
C LYS A 377 -20.81 13.74 0.26
N GLU A 378 -19.65 14.22 -0.15
CA GLU A 378 -19.38 14.67 -1.51
C GLU A 378 -18.52 13.63 -2.23
N THR A 379 -18.84 13.38 -3.49
CA THR A 379 -18.17 12.36 -4.30
C THR A 379 -17.98 12.84 -5.75
N LEU A 380 -17.09 12.16 -6.47
CA LEU A 380 -16.97 12.28 -7.92
C LEU A 380 -17.59 11.04 -8.56
N SER A 381 -18.63 11.24 -9.35
CA SER A 381 -19.27 10.14 -10.08
C SER A 381 -18.40 9.66 -11.25
N LEU A 382 -18.51 8.37 -11.54
CA LEU A 382 -17.97 7.81 -12.78
C LEU A 382 -18.62 8.52 -13.97
N PRO A 383 -17.83 8.99 -14.96
CA PRO A 383 -18.41 9.47 -16.21
C PRO A 383 -19.30 8.40 -16.82
N ARG A 384 -20.58 8.74 -17.03
CA ARG A 384 -21.57 7.87 -17.64
C ARG A 384 -21.11 7.58 -19.06
N GLU A 385 -20.86 6.31 -19.34
CA GLU A 385 -20.43 5.81 -20.65
C GLU A 385 -21.60 5.09 -21.31
N GLU A 386 -21.97 5.52 -22.51
CA GLU A 386 -23.00 4.89 -23.33
C GLU A 386 -22.45 4.62 -24.72
N SER A 387 -22.53 3.37 -25.17
CA SER A 387 -22.11 2.98 -26.51
C SER A 387 -23.31 2.51 -27.32
N ASN A 388 -23.49 3.08 -28.50
CA ASN A 388 -24.48 2.67 -29.50
C ASN A 388 -23.74 2.38 -30.81
N GLY A 389 -23.51 1.11 -31.10
CA GLY A 389 -22.61 0.69 -32.18
C GLY A 389 -21.20 1.27 -31.98
N LEU A 390 -20.67 1.91 -33.02
CA LEU A 390 -19.34 2.52 -33.01
C LEU A 390 -19.30 3.94 -32.44
N THR A 391 -20.42 4.45 -31.92
CA THR A 391 -20.46 5.74 -31.25
C THR A 391 -20.46 5.54 -29.74
N THR A 392 -19.51 6.15 -29.04
CA THR A 392 -19.48 6.19 -27.57
C THR A 392 -19.60 7.61 -27.07
N THR A 393 -20.51 7.82 -26.11
CA THR A 393 -20.72 9.09 -25.42
C THR A 393 -20.33 8.98 -23.96
N PHE A 394 -19.59 9.98 -23.48
CA PHE A 394 -19.22 10.16 -22.08
C PHE A 394 -19.88 11.42 -21.53
N GLN A 395 -20.55 11.31 -20.39
CA GLN A 395 -21.21 12.43 -19.72
C GLN A 395 -20.81 12.50 -18.24
N SER A 396 -20.44 13.68 -17.76
CA SER A 396 -20.26 13.92 -16.32
C SER A 396 -20.41 15.39 -15.96
N PRO A 397 -20.97 15.69 -14.76
CA PRO A 397 -21.06 17.05 -14.24
C PRO A 397 -19.68 17.69 -13.97
N HIS A 398 -18.62 16.88 -13.94
CA HIS A 398 -17.26 17.31 -13.64
C HIS A 398 -16.38 17.47 -14.89
N LEU A 399 -16.90 17.23 -16.10
CA LEU A 399 -16.15 17.48 -17.32
C LEU A 399 -16.17 18.98 -17.63
N GLN A 400 -15.02 19.64 -17.44
CA GLN A 400 -14.81 21.03 -17.81
C GLN A 400 -14.16 21.13 -19.19
N LYS A 401 -14.65 22.07 -20.01
CA LYS A 401 -14.22 22.24 -21.40
C LYS A 401 -12.70 22.47 -21.48
N GLU A 402 -12.17 23.38 -20.69
CA GLU A 402 -10.77 23.78 -20.70
C GLU A 402 -9.86 22.59 -20.36
N LEU A 403 -10.21 21.83 -19.32
CA LEU A 403 -9.46 20.64 -18.91
C LEU A 403 -9.56 19.52 -19.94
N PHE A 404 -10.72 19.34 -20.57
CA PHE A 404 -10.90 18.37 -21.65
C PHE A 404 -9.93 18.63 -22.79
N TYR A 405 -9.90 19.86 -23.32
CA TYR A 405 -9.03 20.23 -24.44
C TYR A 405 -7.55 20.29 -24.08
N GLU A 406 -7.18 20.46 -22.81
CA GLU A 406 -5.79 20.32 -22.38
C GLU A 406 -5.39 18.85 -22.25
N TRP A 407 -6.17 18.01 -21.57
CA TRP A 407 -5.82 16.60 -21.37
C TRP A 407 -5.88 15.77 -22.65
N ILE A 408 -6.80 16.05 -23.58
CA ILE A 408 -6.93 15.28 -24.84
C ILE A 408 -5.64 15.34 -25.68
N LYS A 409 -4.85 16.40 -25.51
CA LYS A 409 -3.52 16.55 -26.09
C LYS A 409 -2.57 15.42 -25.68
N THR A 410 -2.79 14.71 -24.59
CA THR A 410 -1.93 13.57 -24.21
C THR A 410 -2.25 12.29 -24.97
N ILE A 411 -3.41 12.22 -25.63
CA ILE A 411 -3.83 11.09 -26.47
C ILE A 411 -3.45 11.36 -27.92
N GLY A 412 -3.78 12.55 -28.42
CA GLY A 412 -3.58 12.87 -29.84
C GLY A 412 -3.58 14.38 -30.10
N THR A 413 -3.65 14.74 -31.38
CA THR A 413 -3.74 16.13 -31.84
C THR A 413 -5.17 16.42 -32.30
N VAL A 414 -5.78 17.47 -31.76
CA VAL A 414 -7.12 17.92 -32.17
C VAL A 414 -6.98 18.75 -33.46
N VAL A 415 -7.72 18.37 -34.49
CA VAL A 415 -7.78 19.05 -35.79
C VAL A 415 -9.23 19.42 -36.07
N LYS A 416 -9.47 20.64 -36.54
CA LYS A 416 -10.80 21.08 -36.98
C LYS A 416 -11.05 20.66 -38.42
N GLU A 417 -12.25 20.21 -38.71
CA GLU A 417 -12.66 19.83 -40.06
C GLU A 417 -12.80 21.08 -40.95
N ARG A 418 -12.34 21.00 -42.22
CA ARG A 418 -12.50 22.10 -43.18
C ARG A 418 -13.96 22.18 -43.62
N GLY A 419 -14.65 23.26 -43.25
CA GLY A 419 -16.03 23.54 -43.71
C GLY A 419 -17.15 22.99 -42.82
N GLY A 420 -16.84 22.42 -41.65
CA GLY A 420 -17.83 21.92 -40.68
C GLY A 420 -17.52 22.29 -39.23
N ASN A 421 -18.45 21.99 -38.30
CA ASN A 421 -18.27 22.16 -36.85
C ASN A 421 -17.65 20.92 -36.17
N GLY A 422 -17.19 19.93 -36.94
CA GLY A 422 -16.60 18.68 -36.43
C GLY A 422 -15.14 18.83 -36.00
N GLU A 423 -14.75 18.09 -34.97
CA GLU A 423 -13.37 17.96 -34.51
C GLU A 423 -12.89 16.52 -34.68
N ARG A 424 -11.60 16.35 -34.96
CA ARG A 424 -10.99 15.03 -35.14
C ARG A 424 -9.76 14.88 -34.25
N LEU A 425 -9.62 13.72 -33.63
CA LEU A 425 -8.49 13.36 -32.79
C LEU A 425 -7.52 12.51 -33.61
N LYS A 426 -6.43 13.12 -34.06
CA LYS A 426 -5.36 12.43 -34.78
C LYS A 426 -4.41 11.74 -33.82
N LEU A 427 -4.31 10.41 -33.91
CA LEU A 427 -3.44 9.61 -33.06
C LEU A 427 -1.98 9.64 -33.55
N PRO A 428 -0.99 9.46 -32.66
CA PRO A 428 0.41 9.37 -33.04
C PRO A 428 0.66 8.20 -33.99
N LYS A 429 1.48 8.43 -35.03
CA LYS A 429 1.91 7.41 -36.00
C LYS A 429 0.79 6.76 -36.83
N ALA A 430 -0.45 7.27 -36.74
CA ALA A 430 -1.54 6.87 -37.61
C ALA A 430 -1.54 7.75 -38.89
N ILE A 431 -1.67 7.10 -40.06
CA ILE A 431 -1.75 7.77 -41.37
C ILE A 431 -3.18 8.26 -41.66
N ASP A 432 -4.13 7.96 -40.78
CA ASP A 432 -5.54 8.26 -40.97
C ASP A 432 -5.96 9.72 -40.73
N GLU A 433 -7.24 9.97 -41.02
CA GLU A 433 -7.93 11.24 -40.80
C GLU A 433 -8.25 11.55 -39.32
N GLY A 434 -7.89 10.66 -38.38
CA GLY A 434 -8.23 10.76 -36.97
C GLY A 434 -9.67 10.38 -36.63
N ILE A 435 -9.94 10.19 -35.34
CA ILE A 435 -11.24 9.78 -34.78
C ILE A 435 -12.15 11.02 -34.65
N PRO A 436 -13.30 11.08 -35.35
CA PRO A 436 -14.26 12.15 -35.16
C PRO A 436 -14.76 12.21 -33.72
N PHE A 437 -14.78 13.40 -33.14
CA PHE A 437 -15.36 13.64 -31.82
C PHE A 437 -16.05 15.00 -31.75
N SER A 438 -16.92 15.15 -30.75
CA SER A 438 -17.52 16.43 -30.39
C SER A 438 -17.59 16.60 -28.89
N TYR A 439 -17.46 17.84 -28.42
CA TYR A 439 -17.65 18.21 -27.02
C TYR A 439 -18.75 19.27 -26.90
N ARG A 440 -19.74 19.00 -26.05
CA ARG A 440 -20.83 19.94 -25.72
C ARG A 440 -20.89 20.17 -24.22
N ALA A 441 -21.06 21.42 -23.81
CA ALA A 441 -21.30 21.80 -22.42
C ALA A 441 -22.81 22.13 -22.27
N PRO A 442 -23.59 21.33 -21.52
CA PRO A 442 -24.98 21.66 -21.23
C PRO A 442 -25.11 22.97 -20.44
N TYR A 443 -26.22 23.69 -20.61
CA TYR A 443 -26.53 24.88 -19.81
C TYR A 443 -26.62 24.58 -18.30
N THR A 444 -26.92 23.33 -17.95
CA THR A 444 -26.99 22.83 -16.57
C THR A 444 -25.63 22.52 -15.94
N GLY A 445 -24.53 22.71 -16.68
CA GLY A 445 -23.17 22.43 -16.23
C GLY A 445 -22.65 21.04 -16.65
N GLY A 446 -21.34 20.84 -16.52
CA GLY A 446 -20.64 19.62 -16.94
C GLY A 446 -20.31 19.55 -18.44
N GLY A 447 -20.09 18.34 -18.92
CA GLY A 447 -19.68 18.09 -20.30
C GLY A 447 -20.17 16.76 -20.85
N ILE A 448 -20.40 16.75 -22.16
CA ILE A 448 -20.75 15.58 -22.96
C ILE A 448 -19.73 15.50 -24.10
N ALA A 449 -18.99 14.39 -24.14
CA ALA A 449 -18.03 14.10 -25.20
C ALA A 449 -18.46 12.86 -25.97
N THR A 450 -18.60 12.97 -27.28
CA THR A 450 -19.01 11.86 -28.15
C THR A 450 -17.90 11.56 -29.15
N PHE A 451 -17.49 10.30 -29.25
CA PHE A 451 -16.49 9.78 -30.18
C PHE A 451 -17.15 8.81 -31.15
N ASN A 452 -16.80 8.90 -32.43
CA ASN A 452 -17.26 7.98 -33.47
C ASN A 452 -16.06 7.16 -33.98
N PHE A 453 -16.07 5.86 -33.71
CA PHE A 453 -15.02 4.94 -34.11
C PHE A 453 -15.30 4.33 -35.49
N ARG A 454 -14.25 3.83 -36.13
CA ARG A 454 -14.32 3.20 -37.46
C ARG A 454 -14.49 1.69 -37.39
N SER A 455 -14.12 1.08 -36.27
CA SER A 455 -14.24 -0.37 -36.05
C SER A 455 -14.41 -0.68 -34.56
N VAL A 456 -14.93 -1.88 -34.26
CA VAL A 456 -15.08 -2.38 -32.89
C VAL A 456 -13.72 -2.53 -32.21
N GLN A 457 -12.68 -2.90 -32.97
CA GLN A 457 -11.31 -3.01 -32.45
C GLN A 457 -10.76 -1.64 -32.04
N GLU A 458 -10.88 -0.62 -32.89
CA GLU A 458 -10.45 0.75 -32.56
C GLU A 458 -11.18 1.27 -31.32
N GLN A 459 -12.49 1.02 -31.25
CA GLN A 459 -13.30 1.38 -30.07
C GLN A 459 -12.76 0.70 -28.82
N ALA A 460 -12.55 -0.63 -28.82
CA ALA A 460 -12.04 -1.36 -27.67
C ALA A 460 -10.66 -0.85 -27.20
N ASP A 461 -9.73 -0.62 -28.13
CA ASP A 461 -8.39 -0.13 -27.84
C ASP A 461 -8.41 1.28 -27.24
N MET A 462 -9.26 2.16 -27.79
CA MET A 462 -9.35 3.56 -27.37
C MET A 462 -10.12 3.75 -26.07
N LEU A 463 -11.15 2.93 -25.80
CA LEU A 463 -11.97 3.06 -24.59
C LEU A 463 -11.14 2.96 -23.31
N THR A 464 -10.10 2.13 -23.30
CA THR A 464 -9.18 2.01 -22.16
C THR A 464 -8.52 3.37 -21.83
N PHE A 465 -8.00 4.07 -22.84
CA PHE A 465 -7.37 5.38 -22.66
C PHE A 465 -8.40 6.48 -22.41
N LEU A 466 -9.54 6.46 -23.11
CA LEU A 466 -10.60 7.45 -22.95
C LEU A 466 -11.19 7.41 -21.54
N ARG A 467 -11.42 6.22 -20.96
CA ARG A 467 -11.88 6.09 -19.57
C ARG A 467 -10.89 6.72 -18.59
N ALA A 468 -9.59 6.44 -18.73
CA ALA A 468 -8.56 7.04 -17.89
C ALA A 468 -8.48 8.57 -18.06
N PHE A 469 -8.60 9.05 -19.30
CA PHE A 469 -8.67 10.45 -19.65
C PHE A 469 -9.87 11.16 -19.02
N MET A 470 -11.08 10.61 -19.13
CA MET A 470 -12.27 11.23 -18.54
C MET A 470 -12.14 11.34 -17.02
N ARG A 471 -11.63 10.30 -16.35
CA ARG A 471 -11.34 10.33 -14.90
C ARG A 471 -10.34 11.44 -14.54
N LYS A 472 -9.33 11.65 -15.40
CA LYS A 472 -8.34 12.72 -15.22
C LYS A 472 -8.99 14.09 -15.33
N VAL A 473 -9.81 14.31 -16.37
CA VAL A 473 -10.53 15.58 -16.59
C VAL A 473 -11.46 15.87 -15.40
N SER A 474 -12.27 14.89 -14.96
CA SER A 474 -13.19 15.05 -13.83
C SER A 474 -12.50 15.34 -12.49
N GLY A 475 -11.30 14.80 -12.29
CA GLY A 475 -10.56 14.94 -11.04
C GLY A 475 -9.54 16.08 -11.00
N CYS A 476 -9.15 16.67 -12.12
CA CYS A 476 -8.00 17.59 -12.15
C CYS A 476 -8.30 18.92 -11.47
N ILE A 477 -7.51 19.24 -10.45
CA ILE A 477 -7.52 20.55 -9.75
C ILE A 477 -6.18 21.28 -9.85
N GLY A 478 -5.26 20.77 -10.70
CA GLY A 478 -3.93 21.35 -10.84
C GLY A 478 -2.97 21.05 -9.68
N CYS A 479 -3.10 19.90 -8.98
CA CYS A 479 -2.23 19.51 -7.85
C CYS A 479 -0.74 19.28 -8.18
N ARG A 480 -0.33 19.51 -9.44
CA ARG A 480 1.05 19.47 -9.96
C ARG A 480 1.76 18.11 -9.92
N THR A 481 1.19 17.06 -9.35
CA THR A 481 1.81 15.71 -9.36
C THR A 481 2.14 15.24 -10.78
N CYS A 482 1.22 15.47 -11.74
CA CYS A 482 1.45 15.11 -13.15
C CYS A 482 2.58 15.93 -13.80
N GLU A 483 2.76 17.19 -13.37
CA GLU A 483 3.86 18.05 -13.81
C GLU A 483 5.19 17.56 -13.22
N ALA A 484 5.20 17.13 -11.95
CA ALA A 484 6.39 16.58 -11.30
C ALA A 484 6.87 15.29 -11.99
N ASP A 485 5.94 14.38 -12.28
CA ASP A 485 6.22 13.04 -12.81
C ASP A 485 6.42 12.98 -14.33
N CYS A 486 6.09 14.05 -15.07
CA CYS A 486 6.26 14.06 -16.51
C CYS A 486 7.75 14.05 -16.90
N ILE A 487 8.25 12.89 -17.34
CA ILE A 487 9.64 12.70 -17.79
C ILE A 487 10.02 13.55 -19.01
N ASN A 488 9.04 13.97 -19.81
CA ASN A 488 9.27 14.84 -20.97
C ASN A 488 9.14 16.33 -20.61
N GLY A 489 8.68 16.65 -19.40
CA GLY A 489 8.41 18.04 -18.98
C GLY A 489 7.37 18.75 -19.84
N ALA A 490 6.39 17.99 -20.34
CA ALA A 490 5.35 18.49 -21.25
C ALA A 490 4.11 19.03 -20.52
N ILE A 491 3.97 18.74 -19.22
CA ILE A 491 2.85 19.19 -18.40
C ILE A 491 3.34 20.34 -17.52
N SER A 492 2.55 21.41 -17.41
CA SER A 492 2.82 22.52 -16.48
C SER A 492 1.52 23.03 -15.87
N VAL A 493 1.58 23.50 -14.64
CA VAL A 493 0.47 24.22 -13.99
C VAL A 493 0.98 25.61 -13.63
N ARG A 494 0.29 26.65 -14.12
CA ARG A 494 0.59 28.05 -13.78
C ARG A 494 -0.70 28.76 -13.39
N ASN A 495 -0.71 29.41 -12.23
CA ASN A 495 -1.88 30.11 -11.69
C ASN A 495 -3.14 29.21 -11.70
N GLY A 496 -2.99 27.96 -11.25
CA GLY A 496 -4.07 26.96 -11.25
C GLY A 496 -4.49 26.42 -12.62
N LYS A 497 -3.92 26.91 -13.72
CA LYS A 497 -4.26 26.47 -15.08
C LYS A 497 -3.26 25.44 -15.60
N LEU A 498 -3.76 24.25 -15.92
CA LEU A 498 -3.01 23.20 -16.59
C LEU A 498 -2.73 23.59 -18.04
N ARG A 499 -1.50 23.33 -18.50
CA ARG A 499 -1.12 23.41 -19.91
C ARG A 499 -0.28 22.22 -20.32
N ILE A 500 -0.61 21.63 -21.46
CA ILE A 500 0.14 20.54 -22.07
C ILE A 500 0.80 21.02 -23.36
N ASP A 501 2.13 20.97 -23.39
CA ASP A 501 2.95 21.31 -24.55
C ASP A 501 2.96 20.13 -25.54
N ASN A 502 2.28 20.33 -26.67
CA ASN A 502 2.17 19.32 -27.72
C ASN A 502 3.50 18.95 -28.37
N LYS A 503 4.49 19.86 -28.39
CA LYS A 503 5.80 19.60 -28.99
C LYS A 503 6.65 18.70 -28.10
N LYS A 504 6.51 18.82 -26.77
CA LYS A 504 7.22 17.98 -25.80
C LYS A 504 6.50 16.68 -25.50
N CYS A 505 5.17 16.66 -25.58
CA CYS A 505 4.38 15.49 -25.23
C CYS A 505 4.43 14.43 -26.34
N ASN A 506 5.18 13.35 -26.11
CA ASN A 506 5.29 12.20 -27.02
C ASN A 506 4.13 11.17 -26.91
N LYS A 507 3.05 11.50 -26.18
CA LYS A 507 1.89 10.63 -25.94
C LYS A 507 2.24 9.24 -25.38
N CYS A 508 3.24 9.15 -24.49
CA CYS A 508 3.61 7.90 -23.84
C CYS A 508 2.56 7.33 -22.86
N HIS A 509 1.46 8.05 -22.61
CA HIS A 509 0.35 7.68 -21.71
C HIS A 509 0.74 7.38 -20.24
N LYS A 510 2.00 7.54 -19.83
CA LYS A 510 2.45 7.35 -18.44
C LYS A 510 1.72 8.25 -17.42
N CYS A 511 1.14 9.36 -17.85
CA CYS A 511 0.29 10.21 -17.00
C CYS A 511 -1.07 9.57 -16.64
N TYR A 512 -1.38 8.40 -17.19
CA TYR A 512 -2.57 7.59 -16.96
C TYR A 512 -2.26 6.23 -16.34
N ASP A 513 -1.00 5.95 -15.99
CA ASP A 513 -0.59 4.68 -15.41
C ASP A 513 -1.22 4.48 -14.02
N VAL A 514 -1.82 3.30 -13.82
CA VAL A 514 -2.54 2.92 -12.60
C VAL A 514 -1.58 2.70 -11.43
N SER A 515 -0.34 2.29 -11.70
CA SER A 515 0.73 2.17 -10.69
C SER A 515 1.08 3.49 -10.02
N VAL A 516 0.74 4.61 -10.68
CA VAL A 516 0.88 5.99 -10.19
C VAL A 516 -0.50 6.67 -10.19
N SER A 517 -1.54 6.00 -9.70
CA SER A 517 -2.87 6.56 -9.45
C SER A 517 -3.36 7.52 -10.56
N ASN A 518 -4.08 7.01 -11.58
CA ASN A 518 -4.63 7.76 -12.72
C ASN A 518 -4.99 9.22 -12.39
N CYS A 519 -5.72 9.48 -11.30
CA CYS A 519 -5.81 10.80 -10.71
C CYS A 519 -6.04 10.67 -9.20
N TRP A 520 -5.16 11.25 -8.37
CA TRP A 520 -5.27 11.15 -6.91
C TRP A 520 -6.62 11.63 -6.38
N ARG A 521 -7.11 12.79 -6.84
CA ARG A 521 -8.41 13.31 -6.40
C ARG A 521 -9.56 12.43 -6.85
N TYR A 522 -9.54 11.99 -8.10
CA TYR A 522 -10.56 11.09 -8.62
C TYR A 522 -10.61 9.81 -7.80
N ASN A 523 -9.48 9.13 -7.62
CA ASN A 523 -9.39 7.90 -6.82
C ASN A 523 -9.86 8.12 -5.38
N SER A 524 -9.52 9.28 -4.82
CA SER A 524 -9.91 9.66 -3.48
C SER A 524 -11.43 9.84 -3.32
N MET A 525 -12.08 10.46 -4.29
CA MET A 525 -13.48 10.89 -4.20
C MET A 525 -14.45 10.00 -4.99
N ARG A 526 -13.96 9.00 -5.74
CA ARG A 526 -14.78 8.20 -6.66
C ARG A 526 -15.93 7.51 -5.94
N TYR A 527 -17.12 7.59 -6.51
CA TYR A 527 -18.27 6.80 -6.10
C TYR A 527 -18.81 6.03 -7.31
N GLU A 528 -18.99 4.72 -7.13
CA GLU A 528 -19.60 3.88 -8.15
C GLU A 528 -21.12 4.03 -8.08
N VAL A 529 -21.70 4.66 -9.11
CA VAL A 529 -23.15 4.71 -9.26
C VAL A 529 -23.62 3.32 -9.69
N ASN A 530 -24.64 2.80 -9.01
CA ASN A 530 -25.33 1.55 -9.34
C ASN A 530 -25.84 1.57 -10.79
N ASN A 531 -25.05 1.06 -11.73
CA ASN A 531 -25.60 0.54 -12.97
C ASN A 531 -26.18 -0.85 -12.67
N ASN A 532 -27.48 -0.89 -12.38
CA ASN A 532 -28.28 -2.10 -12.16
C ASN A 532 -28.30 -3.10 -13.34
N ASN A 533 -27.42 -2.96 -14.34
CA ASN A 533 -27.40 -3.79 -15.55
C ASN A 533 -26.17 -4.70 -15.70
N SER A 534 -25.29 -4.81 -14.70
CA SER A 534 -24.36 -5.95 -14.66
C SER A 534 -24.97 -7.06 -13.82
N LYS A 535 -25.19 -8.25 -14.41
CA LYS A 535 -25.59 -9.51 -13.74
C LYS A 535 -24.54 -10.01 -12.71
N ILE A 536 -24.12 -9.18 -11.76
CA ILE A 536 -22.97 -9.46 -10.88
C ILE A 536 -23.37 -9.19 -9.44
N GLY A 537 -24.10 -10.12 -8.84
CA GLY A 537 -24.37 -10.18 -7.40
C GLY A 537 -23.89 -11.51 -6.82
N PHE A 538 -23.48 -11.54 -5.56
CA PHE A 538 -23.12 -12.80 -4.87
C PHE A 538 -24.33 -13.71 -4.62
N SER A 539 -25.55 -13.24 -4.93
CA SER A 539 -26.78 -14.02 -4.89
C SER A 539 -26.73 -15.31 -5.71
N THR A 540 -25.85 -15.40 -6.72
CA THR A 540 -25.61 -16.63 -7.49
C THR A 540 -25.17 -17.80 -6.61
N TYR A 541 -24.48 -17.53 -5.49
CA TYR A 541 -24.01 -18.57 -4.57
C TYR A 541 -25.07 -18.98 -3.54
N PHE A 542 -26.14 -18.18 -3.38
CA PHE A 542 -27.01 -18.21 -2.21
C PHE A 542 -26.15 -18.17 -0.94
N THR A 543 -26.29 -19.14 -0.04
CA THR A 543 -25.47 -19.26 1.17
C THR A 543 -24.51 -20.46 1.11
N PHE A 544 -24.33 -21.07 -0.06
CA PHE A 544 -23.55 -22.30 -0.23
C PHE A 544 -22.18 -22.03 -0.83
N GLY A 545 -21.16 -22.57 -0.16
CA GLY A 545 -19.78 -22.57 -0.64
C GLY A 545 -19.41 -23.88 -1.32
N LEU A 546 -18.33 -23.86 -2.09
CA LEU A 546 -17.76 -25.08 -2.68
C LEU A 546 -17.29 -26.04 -1.57
N ARG A 547 -17.63 -27.32 -1.69
CA ARG A 547 -17.33 -28.37 -0.69
C ARG A 547 -16.59 -29.53 -1.32
N GLU A 548 -15.91 -30.31 -0.49
CA GLU A 548 -15.21 -31.52 -0.91
C GLU A 548 -16.15 -32.54 -1.55
N GLY A 549 -17.24 -32.92 -0.88
CA GLY A 549 -18.22 -33.87 -1.43
C GLY A 549 -18.89 -33.42 -2.73
N TRP A 550 -18.83 -32.12 -3.08
CA TRP A 550 -19.32 -31.65 -4.37
C TRP A 550 -18.35 -32.01 -5.49
N ILE A 551 -17.04 -31.88 -5.27
CA ILE A 551 -16.03 -32.34 -6.24
C ILE A 551 -16.10 -33.86 -6.40
N SER A 552 -16.27 -34.60 -5.30
CA SER A 552 -16.46 -36.06 -5.36
C SER A 552 -17.66 -36.42 -6.25
N ALA A 553 -18.81 -35.78 -6.02
CA ALA A 553 -20.02 -36.02 -6.82
C ALA A 553 -19.85 -35.60 -8.29
N LEU A 554 -19.15 -34.50 -8.58
CA LEU A 554 -18.86 -34.07 -9.95
C LEU A 554 -17.98 -35.09 -10.69
N VAL A 555 -16.97 -35.64 -10.03
CA VAL A 555 -16.07 -36.63 -10.60
C VAL A 555 -16.79 -37.96 -10.87
N GLU A 556 -17.69 -38.37 -9.97
CA GLU A 556 -18.46 -39.61 -10.09
C GLU A 556 -19.56 -39.51 -11.18
N LEU A 557 -20.33 -38.42 -11.19
CA LEU A 557 -21.49 -38.26 -12.07
C LEU A 557 -21.14 -37.62 -13.43
N GLY A 558 -20.01 -36.93 -13.53
CA GLY A 558 -19.63 -36.19 -14.73
C GLY A 558 -20.68 -35.15 -15.14
N GLU A 559 -21.05 -35.13 -16.42
CA GLU A 559 -22.07 -34.22 -16.94
C GLU A 559 -23.49 -34.51 -16.40
N ASN A 560 -23.73 -35.72 -15.85
CA ASN A 560 -25.00 -36.08 -15.22
C ASN A 560 -25.18 -35.44 -13.83
N PHE A 561 -24.19 -34.70 -13.32
CA PHE A 561 -24.30 -33.93 -12.08
C PHE A 561 -25.32 -32.77 -12.18
N PHE A 562 -25.49 -32.17 -13.35
CA PHE A 562 -26.26 -30.92 -13.48
C PHE A 562 -27.77 -31.12 -13.56
N PRO A 563 -28.30 -32.16 -14.22
CA PRO A 563 -29.73 -32.48 -14.16
C PRO A 563 -30.17 -32.92 -12.75
N TRP A 564 -31.25 -32.33 -12.23
CA TRP A 564 -31.82 -32.76 -10.94
C TRP A 564 -32.51 -34.13 -11.05
N HIS A 565 -32.27 -35.00 -10.06
CA HIS A 565 -33.03 -36.22 -9.80
C HIS A 565 -33.19 -36.47 -8.29
N ASP A 566 -34.15 -37.29 -7.88
CA ASP A 566 -34.52 -37.44 -6.46
C ASP A 566 -33.46 -38.13 -5.60
N THR A 567 -32.54 -38.85 -6.23
CA THR A 567 -31.38 -39.51 -5.59
C THR A 567 -30.09 -38.68 -5.69
N HIS A 568 -30.16 -37.42 -6.10
CA HIS A 568 -28.98 -36.59 -6.32
C HIS A 568 -28.23 -36.32 -4.98
N PRO A 569 -26.88 -36.44 -4.93
CA PRO A 569 -26.12 -36.35 -3.68
C PRO A 569 -26.14 -34.95 -3.02
N LEU A 570 -26.44 -33.91 -3.81
CA LEU A 570 -26.67 -32.54 -3.33
C LEU A 570 -28.15 -32.21 -3.36
N GLY A 571 -28.61 -31.32 -2.47
CA GLY A 571 -29.99 -30.81 -2.54
C GLY A 571 -30.25 -29.90 -3.75
N LYS A 572 -31.50 -29.86 -4.23
CA LYS A 572 -31.91 -29.14 -5.47
C LYS A 572 -31.42 -27.70 -5.59
N LYS A 573 -31.37 -26.96 -4.47
CA LYS A 573 -30.91 -25.56 -4.44
C LYS A 573 -29.39 -25.40 -4.47
N MET A 574 -28.63 -26.47 -4.22
CA MET A 574 -27.16 -26.45 -4.23
C MET A 574 -26.60 -26.61 -5.63
N ILE A 575 -27.31 -27.29 -6.55
CA ILE A 575 -26.83 -27.55 -7.92
C ILE A 575 -26.47 -26.26 -8.68
N PRO A 576 -27.31 -25.19 -8.69
CA PRO A 576 -26.93 -23.95 -9.37
C PRO A 576 -25.71 -23.26 -8.76
N SER A 577 -25.55 -23.32 -7.42
CA SER A 577 -24.38 -22.78 -6.73
C SER A 577 -23.13 -23.60 -7.05
N ALA A 578 -23.23 -24.93 -7.05
CA ALA A 578 -22.16 -25.84 -7.44
C ALA A 578 -21.70 -25.59 -8.88
N SER A 579 -22.64 -25.46 -9.82
CA SER A 579 -22.34 -25.13 -11.22
C SER A 579 -21.54 -23.81 -11.33
N ALA A 580 -21.95 -22.76 -10.62
CA ALA A 580 -21.23 -21.49 -10.62
C ALA A 580 -19.80 -21.64 -10.04
N TRP A 581 -19.65 -22.36 -8.93
CA TRP A 581 -18.34 -22.61 -8.32
C TRP A 581 -17.43 -23.45 -9.23
N PHE A 582 -17.96 -24.50 -9.87
CA PHE A 582 -17.19 -25.35 -10.78
C PHE A 582 -16.73 -24.61 -12.02
N ALA A 583 -17.59 -23.78 -12.60
CA ALA A 583 -17.22 -22.94 -13.75
C ALA A 583 -16.12 -21.95 -13.38
N GLN A 584 -16.25 -21.27 -12.24
CA GLN A 584 -15.25 -20.31 -11.76
C GLN A 584 -13.93 -20.98 -11.34
N ALA A 585 -14.00 -22.21 -10.83
CA ALA A 585 -12.84 -23.04 -10.51
C ALA A 585 -12.18 -23.68 -11.75
N LEU A 586 -12.71 -23.45 -12.96
CA LEU A 586 -12.25 -24.06 -14.21
C LEU A 586 -12.30 -25.60 -14.19
N LEU A 587 -13.31 -26.16 -13.54
CA LEU A 587 -13.60 -27.60 -13.54
C LEU A 587 -14.59 -27.98 -14.64
N VAL A 588 -15.48 -27.06 -15.03
CA VAL A 588 -16.44 -27.25 -16.12
C VAL A 588 -16.56 -25.99 -16.97
N GLU A 589 -16.99 -26.15 -18.21
CA GLU A 589 -17.33 -25.02 -19.09
C GLU A 589 -18.69 -24.41 -18.70
N GLU A 590 -18.75 -23.08 -18.57
CA GLU A 590 -19.92 -22.35 -18.01
C GLU A 590 -21.25 -22.62 -18.74
N LYS A 591 -21.21 -22.82 -20.07
CA LYS A 591 -22.43 -22.97 -20.89
C LYS A 591 -22.80 -24.41 -21.19
N THR A 592 -21.82 -25.27 -21.41
CA THR A 592 -22.03 -26.66 -21.86
C THR A 592 -21.98 -27.65 -20.70
N HIS A 593 -21.46 -27.23 -19.54
CA HIS A 593 -21.15 -28.09 -18.39
C HIS A 593 -20.17 -29.23 -18.67
N LYS A 594 -19.46 -29.17 -19.81
CA LYS A 594 -18.43 -30.14 -20.15
C LYS A 594 -17.29 -30.08 -19.14
N LEU A 595 -16.82 -31.24 -18.67
CA LEU A 595 -15.70 -31.34 -17.74
C LEU A 595 -14.39 -30.89 -18.41
N LEU A 596 -13.61 -30.10 -17.67
CA LEU A 596 -12.30 -29.59 -18.08
C LEU A 596 -11.18 -30.49 -17.51
N SER A 597 -9.99 -30.42 -18.09
CA SER A 597 -8.85 -31.28 -17.73
C SER A 597 -8.48 -31.23 -16.25
N ALA A 598 -8.75 -30.13 -15.54
CA ALA A 598 -8.50 -30.00 -14.11
C ALA A 598 -9.27 -31.04 -13.26
N THR A 599 -10.42 -31.55 -13.72
CA THR A 599 -11.15 -32.62 -13.00
C THR A 599 -10.40 -33.95 -13.00
N LYS A 600 -9.52 -34.19 -13.99
CA LYS A 600 -8.71 -35.40 -14.08
C LYS A 600 -7.74 -35.54 -12.89
N ILE A 601 -7.28 -34.42 -12.31
CA ILE A 601 -6.44 -34.46 -11.11
C ILE A 601 -7.20 -35.11 -9.95
N PHE A 602 -8.48 -34.74 -9.77
CA PHE A 602 -9.33 -35.33 -8.74
C PHE A 602 -9.75 -36.78 -9.08
N GLN A 603 -9.83 -37.15 -10.36
CA GLN A 603 -10.03 -38.55 -10.77
C GLN A 603 -8.82 -39.42 -10.40
N LYS A 604 -7.60 -38.89 -10.56
CA LYS A 604 -6.36 -39.62 -10.32
C LYS A 604 -5.99 -39.69 -8.83
N GLU A 605 -6.07 -38.57 -8.13
CA GLU A 605 -5.58 -38.40 -6.76
C GLU A 605 -6.70 -38.40 -5.70
N GLY A 606 -7.96 -38.43 -6.13
CA GLY A 606 -9.13 -38.31 -5.27
C GLY A 606 -9.55 -36.86 -5.00
N SER A 607 -10.76 -36.70 -4.44
CA SER A 607 -11.40 -35.39 -4.15
C SER A 607 -10.65 -34.53 -3.12
N LEU A 608 -9.75 -35.13 -2.33
CA LEU A 608 -8.89 -34.46 -1.34
C LEU A 608 -7.50 -34.08 -1.89
N SER A 609 -7.25 -34.23 -3.21
CA SER A 609 -5.98 -33.85 -3.83
C SER A 609 -5.52 -32.44 -3.42
N ASN A 610 -4.36 -32.35 -2.77
CA ASN A 610 -3.82 -31.06 -2.34
C ASN A 610 -3.50 -30.17 -3.56
N LEU A 611 -2.92 -30.75 -4.62
CA LEU A 611 -2.64 -30.04 -5.87
C LEU A 611 -3.95 -29.57 -6.53
N GLY A 612 -4.96 -30.43 -6.61
CA GLY A 612 -6.27 -30.07 -7.17
C GLY A 612 -6.89 -28.86 -6.47
N TRP A 613 -6.90 -28.85 -5.13
CA TRP A 613 -7.44 -27.72 -4.36
C TRP A 613 -6.60 -26.44 -4.45
N GLU A 614 -5.29 -26.57 -4.61
CA GLU A 614 -4.42 -25.44 -4.93
C GLU A 614 -4.79 -24.81 -6.29
N LEU A 615 -5.01 -25.61 -7.34
CA LEU A 615 -5.45 -25.10 -8.64
C LEU A 615 -6.83 -24.46 -8.57
N VAL A 616 -7.78 -25.10 -7.87
CA VAL A 616 -9.13 -24.56 -7.62
C VAL A 616 -9.05 -23.21 -6.93
N TRP A 617 -8.25 -23.07 -5.87
CA TRP A 617 -8.09 -21.79 -5.18
C TRP A 617 -7.52 -20.70 -6.09
N MET A 618 -6.50 -21.04 -6.88
CA MET A 618 -5.87 -20.13 -7.82
C MET A 618 -6.83 -19.63 -8.90
N ALA A 619 -7.67 -20.54 -9.44
CA ALA A 619 -8.72 -20.22 -10.40
C ALA A 619 -9.81 -19.33 -9.78
N LEU A 620 -10.32 -19.71 -8.59
CA LEU A 620 -11.33 -18.94 -7.88
C LEU A 620 -10.84 -17.52 -7.51
N ALA A 621 -9.59 -17.37 -7.08
CA ALA A 621 -8.98 -16.07 -6.78
C ALA A 621 -8.96 -15.11 -7.98
N ASN A 622 -9.05 -15.63 -9.21
CA ASN A 622 -9.07 -14.83 -10.43
C ASN A 622 -10.46 -14.72 -11.08
N ASN A 623 -11.30 -15.74 -10.97
CA ASN A 623 -12.58 -15.84 -11.68
C ASN A 623 -13.80 -15.59 -10.78
N ALA A 624 -13.69 -15.81 -9.46
CA ALA A 624 -14.76 -15.56 -8.51
C ALA A 624 -14.54 -14.22 -7.79
N LYS A 625 -15.38 -13.22 -8.10
CA LYS A 625 -15.26 -11.86 -7.53
C LYS A 625 -15.25 -11.85 -6.00
N LEU A 626 -16.00 -12.75 -5.36
CA LEU A 626 -16.03 -12.91 -3.91
C LEU A 626 -14.69 -13.41 -3.35
N VAL A 627 -14.07 -14.40 -3.99
CA VAL A 627 -12.79 -14.96 -3.55
C VAL A 627 -11.64 -14.00 -3.86
N LYS A 628 -11.66 -13.38 -5.04
CA LYS A 628 -10.73 -12.30 -5.43
C LYS A 628 -10.71 -11.16 -4.41
N TRP A 629 -11.90 -10.71 -4.00
CA TRP A 629 -12.04 -9.74 -2.93
C TRP A 629 -11.42 -10.26 -1.64
N PHE A 630 -11.78 -11.46 -1.20
CA PHE A 630 -11.29 -12.03 0.06
C PHE A 630 -9.75 -12.10 0.09
N VAL A 631 -9.11 -12.58 -0.98
CA VAL A 631 -7.64 -12.69 -1.05
C VAL A 631 -6.92 -11.34 -1.17
N SER A 632 -7.63 -10.29 -1.58
CA SER A 632 -7.03 -8.95 -1.76
C SER A 632 -7.30 -8.01 -0.58
N GLU A 633 -8.35 -8.29 0.21
CA GLU A 633 -8.88 -7.37 1.22
C GLU A 633 -8.75 -7.88 2.67
N ILE A 634 -8.48 -9.18 2.84
CA ILE A 634 -8.28 -9.81 4.15
C ILE A 634 -6.79 -10.09 4.35
N ASP A 635 -6.26 -9.61 5.47
CA ASP A 635 -4.85 -9.72 5.83
C ASP A 635 -4.48 -11.13 6.30
N PHE A 636 -3.22 -11.52 6.05
CA PHE A 636 -2.63 -12.74 6.60
C PHE A 636 -2.41 -12.62 8.11
N ASP A 637 -2.50 -13.76 8.80
CA ASP A 637 -2.20 -13.92 10.23
C ASP A 637 -3.03 -13.04 11.19
N GLN A 638 -4.13 -12.47 10.69
CA GLN A 638 -5.08 -11.70 11.48
C GLN A 638 -6.45 -12.41 11.50
N PRO A 639 -7.01 -12.70 12.70
CA PRO A 639 -8.34 -13.27 12.80
C PRO A 639 -9.42 -12.20 12.55
N TYR A 640 -10.39 -12.55 11.71
CA TYR A 640 -11.56 -11.73 11.39
C TYR A 640 -12.84 -12.45 11.76
N THR A 641 -13.74 -11.79 12.48
CA THR A 641 -15.09 -12.34 12.75
C THR A 641 -15.95 -12.28 11.48
N LEU A 642 -17.06 -13.01 11.46
CA LEU A 642 -18.01 -12.94 10.34
C LEU A 642 -18.60 -11.54 10.17
N ASP A 643 -18.75 -10.78 11.25
CA ASP A 643 -19.22 -9.39 11.20
C ASP A 643 -18.16 -8.46 10.62
N ASP A 644 -16.88 -8.64 10.96
CA ASP A 644 -15.78 -7.89 10.35
C ASP A 644 -15.70 -8.13 8.83
N ILE A 645 -15.86 -9.39 8.41
CA ILE A 645 -15.89 -9.78 7.00
C ILE A 645 -17.11 -9.13 6.32
N ALA A 646 -18.29 -9.17 6.95
CA ALA A 646 -19.50 -8.55 6.42
C ALA A 646 -19.34 -7.03 6.25
N GLU A 647 -18.77 -6.35 7.24
CA GLU A 647 -18.55 -4.91 7.21
C GLU A 647 -17.56 -4.53 6.10
N ARG A 648 -16.47 -5.28 5.94
CA ARG A 648 -15.52 -5.05 4.85
C ARG A 648 -16.14 -5.33 3.48
N LEU A 649 -16.97 -6.35 3.36
CA LEU A 649 -17.70 -6.65 2.12
C LEU A 649 -18.70 -5.53 1.79
N LEU A 650 -19.38 -4.97 2.81
CA LEU A 650 -20.26 -3.79 2.70
C LEU A 650 -19.49 -2.56 2.20
N GLN A 651 -18.29 -2.32 2.74
CA GLN A 651 -17.43 -1.21 2.33
C GLN A 651 -16.89 -1.38 0.91
N SER A 652 -16.61 -2.62 0.49
CA SER A 652 -16.00 -2.93 -0.80
C SER A 652 -17.02 -2.99 -1.94
N PHE A 653 -18.26 -3.39 -1.65
CA PHE A 653 -19.35 -3.48 -2.62
C PHE A 653 -20.60 -2.71 -2.17
N PRO A 654 -20.53 -1.39 -1.96
CA PRO A 654 -21.65 -0.60 -1.45
C PRO A 654 -22.91 -0.75 -2.32
N SER A 655 -22.70 -0.98 -3.62
CA SER A 655 -23.68 -1.23 -4.67
C SER A 655 -24.59 -2.44 -4.49
N LEU A 656 -24.10 -3.51 -3.85
CA LEU A 656 -24.86 -4.76 -3.69
C LEU A 656 -25.96 -4.65 -2.63
N SER A 657 -27.07 -5.38 -2.83
CA SER A 657 -28.13 -5.47 -1.83
C SER A 657 -27.61 -6.09 -0.53
N LYS A 658 -28.24 -5.75 0.61
CA LYS A 658 -27.88 -6.33 1.90
C LYS A 658 -27.92 -7.87 1.87
N THR A 659 -28.98 -8.43 1.27
CA THR A 659 -29.15 -9.88 1.08
C THR A 659 -28.02 -10.48 0.26
N SER A 660 -27.65 -9.87 -0.89
CA SER A 660 -26.54 -10.39 -1.69
C SER A 660 -25.21 -10.38 -0.92
N LYS A 661 -25.01 -9.45 0.01
CA LYS A 661 -23.77 -9.41 0.82
C LYS A 661 -23.78 -10.48 1.91
N GLU A 662 -24.92 -10.70 2.56
CA GLU A 662 -25.11 -11.76 3.54
C GLU A 662 -24.94 -13.15 2.90
N ASP A 663 -25.49 -13.34 1.71
CA ASP A 663 -25.30 -14.52 0.86
C ASP A 663 -23.81 -14.77 0.57
N GLY A 664 -23.09 -13.75 0.09
CA GLY A 664 -21.65 -13.85 -0.18
C GLY A 664 -20.82 -14.17 1.06
N ARG A 665 -21.07 -13.51 2.19
CA ARG A 665 -20.43 -13.82 3.48
C ARG A 665 -20.67 -15.27 3.89
N ASP A 666 -21.90 -15.73 3.78
CA ASP A 666 -22.31 -17.07 4.21
C ASP A 666 -21.77 -18.17 3.31
N ALA A 667 -21.73 -17.95 2.00
CA ALA A 667 -21.12 -18.85 1.03
C ALA A 667 -19.60 -18.97 1.26
N LEU A 668 -18.91 -17.84 1.54
CA LEU A 668 -17.49 -17.84 1.88
C LEU A 668 -17.22 -18.62 3.17
N ARG A 669 -17.99 -18.36 4.23
CA ARG A 669 -17.92 -19.13 5.48
C ARG A 669 -18.12 -20.63 5.24
N ASP A 670 -19.15 -20.99 4.47
CA ASP A 670 -19.47 -22.40 4.17
C ASP A 670 -18.34 -23.09 3.41
N MET A 671 -17.77 -22.44 2.39
CA MET A 671 -16.64 -22.96 1.61
C MET A 671 -15.42 -23.20 2.51
N LEU A 672 -15.02 -22.18 3.28
CA LEU A 672 -13.82 -22.24 4.10
C LEU A 672 -13.97 -23.19 5.30
N SER A 673 -15.19 -23.60 5.66
CA SER A 673 -15.40 -24.54 6.78
C SER A 673 -15.66 -25.98 6.33
N LYS A 674 -15.97 -26.19 5.05
CA LYS A 674 -16.40 -27.50 4.52
C LYS A 674 -15.59 -27.96 3.30
N SER A 675 -14.43 -27.34 3.09
CA SER A 675 -13.46 -27.76 2.07
C SER A 675 -12.05 -27.74 2.65
N PRO A 676 -11.08 -28.42 2.00
CA PRO A 676 -9.65 -28.36 2.35
C PRO A 676 -9.01 -26.98 2.26
N LEU A 677 -9.77 -25.93 1.91
CA LEU A 677 -9.32 -24.54 1.93
C LEU A 677 -9.29 -23.94 3.35
N GLY A 678 -9.90 -24.60 4.33
CA GLY A 678 -9.79 -24.23 5.73
C GLY A 678 -9.37 -25.38 6.64
N GLY A 679 -8.42 -25.11 7.53
CA GLY A 679 -7.84 -26.10 8.45
C GLY A 679 -6.35 -25.84 8.70
N GLU A 680 -5.70 -26.74 9.42
CA GLU A 680 -4.24 -26.72 9.56
C GLU A 680 -3.58 -26.93 8.18
N GLY A 681 -2.58 -26.11 7.86
CA GLY A 681 -1.86 -26.17 6.57
C GLY A 681 -2.65 -25.69 5.35
N ALA A 682 -3.89 -25.20 5.53
CA ALA A 682 -4.70 -24.66 4.45
C ALA A 682 -4.49 -23.16 4.23
N VAL A 683 -5.12 -22.59 3.20
CA VAL A 683 -5.07 -21.14 2.90
C VAL A 683 -5.80 -20.28 3.94
N THR A 684 -6.66 -20.91 4.74
CA THR A 684 -7.35 -20.27 5.86
C THR A 684 -7.42 -21.17 7.09
N LEU A 685 -7.57 -20.56 8.26
CA LEU A 685 -7.80 -21.24 9.52
C LEU A 685 -9.11 -20.70 10.14
N PRO A 686 -10.24 -21.42 9.98
CA PRO A 686 -11.48 -21.10 10.69
C PRO A 686 -11.40 -21.56 12.14
N VAL A 687 -11.75 -20.67 13.08
CA VAL A 687 -11.86 -20.99 14.51
C VAL A 687 -13.33 -21.22 14.85
N MET A 688 -13.62 -22.37 15.44
CA MET A 688 -14.99 -22.78 15.78
C MET A 688 -15.36 -22.40 17.22
N LYS A 689 -16.57 -21.90 17.42
CA LYS A 689 -17.25 -21.79 18.72
C LYS A 689 -18.50 -22.67 18.68
N GLY A 690 -18.38 -23.87 19.24
CA GLY A 690 -19.37 -24.93 19.08
C GLY A 690 -19.50 -25.36 17.62
N ARG A 691 -20.72 -25.32 17.06
CA ARG A 691 -20.99 -25.63 15.64
C ARG A 691 -20.87 -24.43 14.71
N SER A 692 -20.55 -23.24 15.23
CA SER A 692 -20.49 -22.00 14.46
C SER A 692 -19.04 -21.53 14.27
N VAL A 693 -18.75 -20.90 13.12
CA VAL A 693 -17.46 -20.26 12.86
C VAL A 693 -17.41 -18.93 13.60
N GLN A 694 -16.46 -18.78 14.51
CA GLN A 694 -16.24 -17.56 15.27
C GLN A 694 -15.42 -16.55 14.47
N SER A 695 -14.32 -17.01 13.87
CA SER A 695 -13.42 -16.18 13.09
C SER A 695 -12.72 -16.99 12.00
N ILE A 696 -12.18 -16.28 11.02
CA ILE A 696 -11.41 -16.83 9.90
C ILE A 696 -10.10 -16.05 9.83
N THR A 697 -8.99 -16.76 9.71
CA THR A 697 -7.65 -16.17 9.54
C THR A 697 -7.06 -16.66 8.23
N ARG A 698 -6.53 -15.76 7.37
CA ARG A 698 -5.74 -16.20 6.21
C ARG A 698 -4.36 -16.65 6.67
N LYS A 699 -3.86 -17.75 6.10
CA LYS A 699 -2.56 -18.32 6.43
C LYS A 699 -1.73 -18.50 5.17
N ALA A 700 -0.44 -18.20 5.27
CA ALA A 700 0.50 -18.50 4.22
C ALA A 700 0.54 -20.02 4.04
N LYS A 701 0.52 -20.48 2.79
CA LYS A 701 0.55 -21.90 2.43
C LYS A 701 1.71 -22.16 1.47
N ASP A 702 2.51 -23.16 1.79
CA ASP A 702 3.46 -23.73 0.85
C ASP A 702 2.70 -24.52 -0.22
N VAL A 703 2.98 -24.21 -1.48
CA VAL A 703 2.27 -24.80 -2.63
C VAL A 703 3.20 -25.63 -3.50
N HIS A 704 2.60 -26.54 -4.24
CA HIS A 704 3.31 -27.31 -5.25
C HIS A 704 3.86 -26.38 -6.36
N PRO A 705 5.08 -26.61 -6.90
CA PRO A 705 5.65 -25.76 -7.95
C PRO A 705 4.75 -25.63 -9.19
N LEU A 706 4.03 -26.70 -9.59
CA LEU A 706 3.11 -26.63 -10.73
C LEU A 706 1.91 -25.70 -10.47
N THR A 707 1.52 -25.47 -9.22
CA THR A 707 0.50 -24.46 -8.87
C THR A 707 0.99 -23.06 -9.23
N ILE A 708 2.28 -22.77 -9.02
CA ILE A 708 2.88 -21.50 -9.44
C ILE A 708 2.86 -21.37 -10.96
N LEU A 709 3.27 -22.42 -11.67
CA LEU A 709 3.29 -22.41 -13.13
C LEU A 709 1.88 -22.22 -13.70
N TYR A 710 0.90 -22.96 -13.17
CA TYR A 710 -0.52 -22.83 -13.53
C TYR A 710 -1.02 -21.41 -13.31
N GLY A 711 -0.75 -20.84 -12.13
CA GLY A 711 -1.13 -19.47 -11.81
C GLY A 711 -0.48 -18.44 -12.76
N LEU A 712 0.78 -18.60 -13.13
CA LEU A 712 1.47 -17.72 -14.07
C LEU A 712 0.84 -17.74 -15.48
N TYR A 713 0.47 -18.93 -15.98
CA TYR A 713 -0.22 -19.05 -17.26
C TYR A 713 -1.66 -18.49 -17.20
N LEU A 714 -2.34 -18.67 -16.06
CA LEU A 714 -3.68 -18.12 -15.85
C LEU A 714 -3.64 -16.58 -15.91
N ILE A 715 -2.70 -15.96 -15.20
CA ILE A 715 -2.57 -14.51 -15.19
C ILE A 715 -2.05 -13.96 -16.52
N ALA A 716 -1.21 -14.70 -17.26
CA ALA A 716 -0.77 -14.33 -18.60
C ALA A 716 -1.96 -14.21 -19.58
N ASN A 717 -2.87 -15.19 -19.53
CA ASN A 717 -4.10 -15.19 -20.33
C ASN A 717 -5.05 -14.04 -19.99
N LEU A 718 -5.14 -13.67 -18.71
CA LEU A 718 -5.96 -12.55 -18.23
C LEU A 718 -5.34 -11.19 -18.57
N ALA A 719 -4.01 -11.06 -18.42
CA ALA A 719 -3.26 -9.83 -18.67
C ALA A 719 -2.95 -9.59 -20.16
N LYS A 720 -3.15 -10.60 -21.02
CA LYS A 720 -2.78 -10.60 -22.44
C LYS A 720 -1.30 -10.26 -22.68
N ARG A 721 -0.44 -10.77 -21.81
CA ARG A 721 1.03 -10.63 -21.87
C ARG A 721 1.72 -11.74 -21.10
N GLU A 722 3.00 -11.96 -21.42
CA GLU A 722 3.76 -13.15 -20.98
C GLU A 722 4.87 -12.84 -19.95
N SER A 723 5.36 -11.61 -19.92
CA SER A 723 6.49 -11.16 -19.10
C SER A 723 6.04 -10.36 -17.88
N PHE A 724 6.40 -10.76 -16.66
CA PHE A 724 6.04 -10.15 -15.37
C PHE A 724 7.27 -9.82 -14.52
N THR A 725 7.09 -8.98 -13.48
CA THR A 725 8.10 -8.77 -12.43
C THR A 725 7.58 -9.27 -11.08
N VAL A 726 8.46 -9.78 -10.21
CA VAL A 726 8.05 -10.22 -8.87
C VAL A 726 7.39 -9.09 -8.08
N ARG A 727 7.88 -7.84 -8.20
CA ARG A 727 7.25 -6.66 -7.58
C ARG A 727 5.79 -6.47 -7.97
N GLU A 728 5.47 -6.60 -9.25
CA GLU A 728 4.10 -6.50 -9.73
C GLU A 728 3.22 -7.61 -9.14
N LEU A 729 3.76 -8.82 -9.06
CA LEU A 729 3.05 -9.96 -8.51
C LEU A 729 2.83 -9.89 -6.99
N LEU A 730 3.41 -8.94 -6.26
CA LEU A 730 3.22 -8.83 -4.80
C LEU A 730 1.97 -8.06 -4.38
N THR A 731 1.27 -7.42 -5.31
CA THR A 731 0.13 -6.56 -5.00
C THR A 731 -1.09 -6.97 -5.82
N ALA A 732 -2.23 -7.12 -5.15
CA ALA A 732 -3.53 -7.18 -5.82
C ALA A 732 -4.58 -6.42 -4.98
N ASP A 733 -5.53 -5.82 -5.67
CA ASP A 733 -6.76 -5.26 -5.13
C ASP A 733 -7.98 -5.82 -5.91
N ALA A 734 -9.19 -5.45 -5.49
CA ALA A 734 -10.42 -5.93 -6.12
C ALA A 734 -10.55 -5.58 -7.62
N ASP A 735 -9.88 -4.52 -8.08
CA ASP A 735 -9.93 -4.01 -9.47
C ASP A 735 -8.76 -4.54 -10.33
N SER A 736 -7.76 -5.16 -9.71
CA SER A 736 -6.57 -5.67 -10.38
C SER A 736 -6.94 -6.65 -11.49
N THR A 737 -6.24 -6.64 -12.62
CA THR A 737 -6.54 -7.54 -13.74
C THR A 737 -6.48 -9.01 -13.32
N PHE A 738 -5.54 -9.35 -12.44
CA PHE A 738 -5.33 -10.70 -11.93
C PHE A 738 -4.90 -10.68 -10.44
N VAL A 739 -4.95 -11.85 -9.81
CA VAL A 739 -4.32 -12.16 -8.52
C VAL A 739 -3.21 -13.17 -8.79
N SER A 740 -2.00 -12.89 -8.32
CA SER A 740 -0.84 -13.77 -8.49
C SER A 740 -0.82 -14.92 -7.47
N PRO A 741 0.01 -15.97 -7.69
CA PRO A 741 0.26 -16.99 -6.67
C PRO A 741 0.80 -16.43 -5.35
N LEU A 742 1.67 -15.40 -5.41
CA LEU A 742 2.22 -14.74 -4.23
C LEU A 742 1.11 -14.19 -3.32
N VAL A 743 0.10 -13.52 -3.89
CA VAL A 743 -1.00 -12.92 -3.13
C VAL A 743 -2.04 -13.96 -2.72
N ALA A 744 -2.37 -14.90 -3.60
CA ALA A 744 -3.39 -15.92 -3.35
C ALA A 744 -3.01 -16.83 -2.17
N PHE A 745 -1.72 -17.18 -2.05
CA PHE A 745 -1.20 -18.14 -1.08
C PHE A 745 -0.29 -17.53 0.00
N GLY A 746 0.07 -16.25 -0.09
CA GLY A 746 0.94 -15.60 0.89
C GLY A 746 2.40 -16.06 0.82
N ILE A 747 2.86 -16.42 -0.39
CA ILE A 747 4.21 -16.97 -0.60
C ILE A 747 5.23 -15.84 -0.42
N ALA A 748 6.31 -16.09 0.31
CA ALA A 748 7.41 -15.14 0.42
C ALA A 748 8.13 -14.95 -0.94
N PRO A 749 8.54 -13.73 -1.32
CA PRO A 749 9.18 -13.47 -2.62
C PRO A 749 10.40 -14.36 -2.91
N ASP A 750 11.21 -14.65 -1.89
CA ASP A 750 12.41 -15.48 -2.07
C ASP A 750 12.07 -16.96 -2.26
N THR A 751 11.03 -17.46 -1.58
CA THR A 751 10.50 -18.82 -1.79
C THR A 751 9.94 -18.95 -3.20
N PHE A 752 9.14 -17.98 -3.64
CA PHE A 752 8.59 -17.95 -4.99
C PHE A 752 9.69 -17.93 -6.06
N LYS A 753 10.71 -17.08 -5.93
CA LYS A 753 11.85 -17.04 -6.86
C LYS A 753 12.59 -18.36 -6.93
N LYS A 754 12.85 -19.01 -5.78
CA LYS A 754 13.48 -20.33 -5.74
C LYS A 754 12.64 -21.39 -6.47
N GLN A 755 11.33 -21.37 -6.28
CA GLN A 755 10.41 -22.29 -6.98
C GLN A 755 10.39 -22.01 -8.49
N CYS A 756 10.38 -20.74 -8.92
CA CYS A 756 10.48 -20.38 -10.34
C CYS A 756 11.82 -20.81 -10.97
N GLU A 757 12.96 -20.67 -10.28
CA GLU A 757 14.24 -21.18 -10.77
C GLU A 757 14.25 -22.72 -10.88
N GLY A 758 13.63 -23.40 -9.91
CA GLY A 758 13.42 -24.85 -9.97
C GLY A 758 12.56 -25.26 -11.16
N LEU A 759 11.47 -24.53 -11.41
CA LEU A 759 10.60 -24.73 -12.58
C LEU A 759 11.35 -24.46 -13.88
N ARG A 760 12.12 -23.38 -13.99
CA ARG A 760 12.95 -23.08 -15.17
C ARG A 760 13.96 -24.19 -15.45
N THR A 761 14.57 -24.74 -14.40
CA THR A 761 15.56 -25.82 -14.55
C THR A 761 14.91 -27.10 -15.04
N ARG A 762 13.69 -27.42 -14.57
CA ARG A 762 12.98 -28.65 -14.91
C ARG A 762 12.16 -28.55 -16.20
N TYR A 763 11.62 -27.37 -16.49
CA TYR A 763 10.70 -27.08 -17.59
C TYR A 763 11.12 -25.77 -18.32
N PRO A 764 12.33 -25.73 -18.92
CA PRO A 764 12.87 -24.52 -19.53
C PRO A 764 12.04 -23.97 -20.69
N ASP A 765 11.24 -24.83 -21.34
CA ASP A 765 10.33 -24.45 -22.43
C ASP A 765 9.00 -23.86 -21.96
N TYR A 766 8.74 -23.80 -20.65
CA TYR A 766 7.52 -23.24 -20.06
C TYR A 766 7.75 -21.90 -19.34
N ILE A 767 8.94 -21.67 -18.79
CA ILE A 767 9.24 -20.47 -18.01
C ILE A 767 10.71 -20.06 -18.13
N SER A 768 10.95 -18.75 -18.20
CA SER A 768 12.27 -18.16 -17.97
C SER A 768 12.27 -17.19 -16.79
N THR A 769 13.44 -17.00 -16.19
CA THR A 769 13.63 -16.14 -15.02
C THR A 769 14.91 -15.33 -15.18
N THR A 770 14.88 -14.09 -14.69
CA THR A 770 16.01 -13.15 -14.71
C THR A 770 16.16 -12.51 -13.34
N PHE A 771 16.55 -13.30 -12.32
CA PHE A 771 16.63 -12.83 -10.93
C PHE A 771 17.99 -12.25 -10.51
N THR A 772 18.90 -12.00 -11.46
CA THR A 772 20.26 -11.50 -11.21
C THR A 772 20.36 -9.98 -11.34
N HIS A 773 21.36 -9.38 -10.69
CA HIS A 773 21.74 -7.96 -10.84
C HIS A 773 20.62 -6.91 -10.66
N GLY A 774 19.60 -7.22 -9.85
CA GLY A 774 18.50 -6.28 -9.58
C GLY A 774 17.30 -6.43 -10.52
N ASN A 775 17.38 -7.32 -11.51
CA ASN A 775 16.23 -7.78 -12.26
C ASN A 775 15.43 -8.78 -11.40
N ASP A 776 14.11 -8.71 -11.52
CA ASP A 776 13.16 -9.63 -10.92
C ASP A 776 12.11 -10.09 -11.94
N GLY A 777 12.54 -10.16 -13.21
CA GLY A 777 11.69 -10.52 -14.34
C GLY A 777 11.51 -12.02 -14.46
N LEU A 778 10.33 -12.43 -14.92
CA LEU A 778 10.03 -13.78 -15.35
C LEU A 778 9.11 -13.73 -16.57
N GLU A 779 9.17 -14.75 -17.40
CA GLU A 779 8.35 -14.86 -18.60
C GLU A 779 7.83 -16.28 -18.75
N VAL A 780 6.56 -16.42 -19.14
CA VAL A 780 5.92 -17.72 -19.46
C VAL A 780 5.52 -17.74 -20.93
N TYR A 781 5.63 -18.89 -21.58
CA TYR A 781 5.46 -18.97 -23.03
C TYR A 781 4.03 -19.42 -23.40
N SER A 782 3.05 -18.54 -23.19
CA SER A 782 1.62 -18.83 -23.45
C SER A 782 1.25 -18.98 -24.93
N GLN A 783 2.12 -18.55 -25.85
CA GLN A 783 1.99 -18.87 -27.29
C GLN A 783 2.34 -20.34 -27.61
N LYS A 784 3.12 -21.02 -26.75
CA LYS A 784 3.58 -22.40 -26.97
C LYS A 784 2.80 -23.41 -26.14
N HIS A 785 2.42 -23.02 -24.93
CA HIS A 785 1.76 -23.88 -23.97
C HIS A 785 0.49 -23.23 -23.43
N THR A 786 -0.44 -24.06 -23.00
CA THR A 786 -1.75 -23.69 -22.48
C THR A 786 -1.87 -24.10 -21.02
N LEU A 787 -2.96 -23.68 -20.37
CA LEU A 787 -3.28 -24.16 -19.02
C LEU A 787 -3.49 -25.69 -18.99
N GLU A 788 -3.97 -26.26 -20.09
CA GLU A 788 -4.16 -27.70 -20.22
C GLU A 788 -2.82 -28.45 -20.21
N ASP A 789 -1.78 -27.90 -20.86
CA ASP A 789 -0.44 -28.49 -20.83
C ASP A 789 0.14 -28.53 -19.41
N ILE A 790 -0.13 -27.52 -18.57
CA ILE A 790 0.32 -27.51 -17.17
C ILE A 790 -0.41 -28.57 -16.34
N ILE A 791 -1.69 -28.80 -16.64
CA ILE A 791 -2.49 -29.86 -15.99
C ILE A 791 -1.96 -31.24 -16.42
N ASN A 792 -1.63 -31.44 -17.70
CA ASN A 792 -1.04 -32.69 -18.17
C ASN A 792 0.32 -32.95 -17.51
N LEU A 793 1.16 -31.91 -17.33
CA LEU A 793 2.39 -32.02 -16.53
C LEU A 793 2.13 -32.48 -15.09
N ALA A 794 1.04 -32.01 -14.46
CA ALA A 794 0.63 -32.45 -13.13
C ALA A 794 0.14 -33.91 -13.10
N LEU A 795 -0.50 -34.35 -14.18
CA LEU A 795 -0.93 -35.74 -14.37
C LEU A 795 0.25 -36.67 -14.75
N GLY A 796 1.39 -36.11 -15.14
CA GLY A 796 2.54 -36.88 -15.64
C GLY A 796 2.33 -37.43 -17.04
N GLU A 797 1.48 -36.76 -17.83
CA GLU A 797 1.13 -37.08 -19.22
C GLU A 797 1.99 -36.32 -20.24
#